data_AF-A0A4Q4NXI7-F1
#
_entry.id   AF-A0A4Q4NXI7-F1
#
_cell.length_a   1.000
_cell.length_b   1.000
_cell.length_c   1.000
_cell.angle_alpha   90.00
_cell.angle_beta   90.00
_cell.angle_gamma   90.00
#
_symmetry.space_group_name_H-M   'P 1'
#
loop_
_entity.id
_entity.type
_entity.pdbx_description
1 polymer ?
#
loop_
_entity_poly.entity_id
_entity_poly.type
_entity_poly.pdbx_seq_one_letter_code
_entity_poly.pdbx_strand_id
1 'polypeptide(L)'
;MFNNAHHPIDGKASFVYLKRHGELRLRFQQIDNHWQEVSAQLGPMISTKESFTHAAFASNNDNTLLLAAYDVKRRLHLYRVETVWNVPTDKRSQNAGPFEKPSIQVSLIALEDDCNPVDLANDDLSNGTASRGAAAAQLTHLNFLPITPEQDDGSIPTIQAIYCKPPNPISYDLNAHETRYSIIVKWEVHQEQHSQLHSSLDQVTSKKKSVSSIPAQNTFLLKRQPDFSLHGVVLDFCPIWYNMLLAFAYSDGAIEFRKRSTMEVVMPDDNTDTVTSLLQAGFVFQHAEPSLHVALSPNHCMAVCMQLDGNPKLRSMEYSHGTLSSDDDDPRHSAALAALILQSSSAANQYYSSDDIFAIISSLSEKRKHDFINLLFEGLQVNIDCGVDDTSSNHFLLLGRGPFFVKTLSAMNLLGLQGTVERSLSSKMAWQIINIRFVTQTLTTIFRLHGDTSKNNLKPEGVPQMIGTSRWTMHFMAYIFDELFTIGRAISDLPAGTELTRSVLEDKIHELNKPALLLLLSAFPRAMMKLWAQPIQWVKRSAAAYVRPPQEGSPPGPPQTPEAKKLYSPLDQAVTEVPFEYRWFEVLISETQNHVRGIYKQRNLTDMQRNSIERELLLGKIPDILFPAAKRLVTDTLWNSNQQNGCLADKLDMGKLMFFDTTWLGFQDSKRARIWHEQHVVDVCQKMIIRGTGTWVHPVGSATGGGNRGRSDSTNSAAGANGDAAGGERKRRNLLRQCTRCGACMEDVVPGLPGYTAAHYQYLLGVSKHCICGNSWMLVETKGKAK
;
A
#
# COMPACT_ATOMS: atom_id res chain seq x y z
N MET A 1 4.57 -20.96 -12.50
CA MET A 1 5.34 -20.43 -11.36
C MET A 1 6.69 -19.97 -11.89
N PHE A 2 7.16 -18.80 -11.48
CA PHE A 2 8.50 -18.31 -11.84
C PHE A 2 9.55 -18.90 -10.89
N ASN A 3 10.56 -19.58 -11.44
CA ASN A 3 11.72 -20.09 -10.71
C ASN A 3 12.83 -19.03 -10.73
N ASN A 4 12.56 -17.88 -10.12
CA ASN A 4 13.53 -16.79 -10.01
C ASN A 4 14.56 -17.10 -8.92
N ALA A 5 15.80 -16.62 -9.10
CA ALA A 5 16.80 -16.65 -8.03
C ALA A 5 16.29 -15.83 -6.82
N HIS A 6 16.16 -16.48 -5.66
CA HIS A 6 15.63 -15.86 -4.45
C HIS A 6 16.37 -16.35 -3.20
N HIS A 7 16.15 -15.65 -2.09
CA HIS A 7 16.64 -16.09 -0.79
C HIS A 7 15.83 -17.32 -0.33
N PRO A 8 16.46 -18.45 0.03
CA PRO A 8 15.77 -19.71 0.34
C PRO A 8 14.98 -19.70 1.67
N ILE A 9 15.22 -18.70 2.52
CA ILE A 9 14.47 -18.47 3.76
C ILE A 9 13.39 -17.42 3.50
N ASP A 10 12.13 -17.81 3.69
CA ASP A 10 10.97 -16.94 3.53
C ASP A 10 11.06 -15.69 4.41
N GLY A 11 10.75 -14.54 3.82
CA GLY A 11 10.75 -13.24 4.52
C GLY A 11 12.13 -12.60 4.72
N LYS A 12 13.21 -13.21 4.21
CA LYS A 12 14.57 -12.62 4.19
C LYS A 12 14.89 -12.00 2.85
N ALA A 13 15.66 -10.90 2.89
CA ALA A 13 16.07 -10.17 1.70
C ALA A 13 17.51 -10.50 1.28
N SER A 14 17.74 -10.47 -0.03
CA SER A 14 19.07 -10.45 -0.64
C SER A 14 19.07 -9.63 -1.93
N PHE A 15 20.24 -9.14 -2.32
CA PHE A 15 20.43 -8.46 -3.60
C PHE A 15 21.86 -8.63 -4.13
N VAL A 16 22.01 -8.56 -5.45
CA VAL A 16 23.29 -8.69 -6.15
C VAL A 16 23.60 -7.39 -6.88
N TYR A 17 24.87 -6.98 -6.91
CA TYR A 17 25.32 -5.81 -7.66
C TYR A 17 26.73 -5.99 -8.20
N LEU A 18 27.01 -5.39 -9.36
CA LEU A 18 28.33 -5.39 -9.99
C LEU A 18 29.05 -4.07 -9.72
N LYS A 19 30.31 -4.14 -9.30
CA LYS A 19 31.20 -2.97 -9.24
C LYS A 19 31.94 -2.75 -10.56
N ARG A 20 32.37 -1.50 -10.75
CA ARG A 20 33.16 -1.01 -11.89
C ARG A 20 34.35 -1.90 -12.28
N HIS A 21 35.02 -2.53 -11.32
CA HIS A 21 36.21 -3.35 -11.54
C HIS A 21 35.91 -4.86 -11.53
N GLY A 22 34.71 -5.28 -11.92
CA GLY A 22 34.38 -6.70 -12.10
C GLY A 22 34.14 -7.47 -10.80
N GLU A 23 34.04 -6.80 -9.65
CA GLU A 23 33.68 -7.45 -8.38
C GLU A 23 32.15 -7.55 -8.28
N LEU A 24 31.61 -8.75 -8.40
CA LEU A 24 30.19 -9.07 -8.20
C LEU A 24 29.93 -9.38 -6.73
N ARG A 25 28.95 -8.72 -6.11
CA ARG A 25 28.66 -8.86 -4.68
C ARG A 25 27.23 -9.28 -4.42
N LEU A 26 27.05 -10.27 -3.56
CA LEU A 26 25.76 -10.66 -2.96
C LEU A 26 25.71 -10.13 -1.53
N ARG A 27 24.69 -9.34 -1.23
CA ARG A 27 24.30 -8.99 0.14
C ARG A 27 23.06 -9.76 0.52
N PHE A 28 23.04 -10.35 1.70
CA PHE A 28 21.94 -11.19 2.17
C PHE A 28 21.73 -11.06 3.68
N GLN A 29 20.50 -11.35 4.13
CA GLN A 29 20.12 -11.37 5.53
C GLN A 29 20.26 -12.76 6.14
N GLN A 30 20.88 -12.82 7.32
CA GLN A 30 20.90 -14.02 8.16
C GLN A 30 19.54 -14.22 8.89
N ILE A 31 19.38 -15.36 9.58
CA ILE A 31 18.17 -15.70 10.34
C ILE A 31 17.86 -14.64 11.42
N ASP A 32 18.89 -13.99 11.94
CA ASP A 32 18.82 -12.90 12.93
C ASP A 32 18.61 -11.49 12.33
N ASN A 33 18.42 -11.37 11.02
CA ASN A 33 18.30 -10.13 10.24
C ASN A 33 19.61 -9.31 10.09
N HIS A 34 20.76 -9.82 10.53
CA HIS A 34 22.04 -9.16 10.22
C HIS A 34 22.39 -9.33 8.74
N TRP A 35 22.92 -8.27 8.15
CA TRP A 35 23.38 -8.28 6.76
C TRP A 35 24.81 -8.81 6.68
N GLN A 36 25.04 -9.73 5.75
CA GLN A 36 26.35 -10.24 5.40
C GLN A 36 26.58 -10.13 3.89
N GLU A 37 27.84 -10.30 3.48
CA GLU A 37 28.26 -10.10 2.10
C GLU A 37 29.26 -11.16 1.64
N VAL A 38 29.15 -11.55 0.38
CA VAL A 38 30.04 -12.45 -0.36
C VAL A 38 30.33 -11.85 -1.73
N SER A 39 31.52 -12.09 -2.28
CA SER A 39 31.97 -11.55 -3.56
C SER A 39 32.53 -12.63 -4.49
N ALA A 40 32.37 -12.43 -5.79
CA ALA A 40 33.02 -13.19 -6.86
C ALA A 40 33.62 -12.21 -7.90
N GLN A 41 34.73 -12.60 -8.53
CA GLN A 41 35.42 -11.76 -9.51
C GLN A 41 35.06 -12.19 -10.95
N LEU A 42 34.65 -11.23 -11.78
CA LEU A 42 34.40 -11.42 -13.21
C LEU A 42 35.73 -11.40 -13.98
N GLY A 43 36.45 -12.52 -13.94
CA GLY A 43 37.71 -12.73 -14.67
C GLY A 43 38.89 -11.86 -14.21
N PRO A 44 40.11 -12.14 -14.69
CA PRO A 44 41.29 -11.32 -14.38
C PRO A 44 41.21 -10.00 -15.16
N MET A 45 41.01 -8.88 -14.46
CA MET A 45 41.15 -7.56 -15.07
C MET A 45 42.64 -7.25 -15.24
N ILE A 46 43.13 -7.26 -16.48
CA ILE A 46 44.54 -7.00 -16.79
C ILE A 46 44.79 -5.49 -16.96
N SER A 47 43.73 -4.69 -17.24
CA SER A 47 43.85 -3.26 -17.53
C SER A 47 42.73 -2.40 -16.94
N THR A 48 43.06 -1.16 -16.55
CA THR A 48 42.07 -0.11 -16.19
C THR A 48 41.16 0.29 -17.35
N LYS A 49 41.52 -0.06 -18.59
CA LYS A 49 40.71 0.15 -19.80
C LYS A 49 39.57 -0.88 -19.96
N GLU A 50 39.41 -1.81 -19.02
CA GLU A 50 38.39 -2.88 -19.08
C GLU A 50 37.28 -2.67 -18.05
N SER A 51 37.20 -1.50 -17.43
CA SER A 51 36.16 -1.24 -16.41
C SER A 51 34.76 -1.30 -17.01
N PHE A 52 33.82 -1.87 -16.26
CA PHE A 52 32.40 -1.86 -16.62
C PHE A 52 31.80 -0.47 -16.36
N THR A 53 30.95 -0.04 -17.27
CA THR A 53 30.21 1.24 -17.18
C THR A 53 28.74 1.01 -16.85
N HIS A 54 28.14 -0.04 -17.41
CA HIS A 54 26.74 -0.39 -17.22
C HIS A 54 26.60 -1.88 -16.94
N ALA A 55 25.58 -2.25 -16.17
CA ALA A 55 25.23 -3.63 -15.87
C ALA A 55 23.72 -3.77 -15.70
N ALA A 56 23.16 -4.86 -16.19
CA ALA A 56 21.75 -5.18 -16.04
C ALA A 56 21.57 -6.68 -15.77
N PHE A 57 20.59 -7.02 -14.94
CA PHE A 57 20.31 -8.40 -14.54
C PHE A 57 18.90 -8.82 -15.00
N ALA A 58 18.74 -10.07 -15.39
CA ALA A 58 17.45 -10.69 -15.66
C ALA A 58 17.38 -12.09 -15.03
N SER A 59 16.17 -12.53 -14.67
CA SER A 59 15.94 -13.91 -14.24
C SER A 59 15.98 -14.85 -15.45
N ASN A 60 16.57 -16.03 -15.27
CA ASN A 60 16.59 -17.10 -16.28
C ASN A 60 15.55 -18.21 -16.03
N ASN A 61 14.64 -18.02 -15.06
CA ASN A 61 13.58 -18.97 -14.71
C ASN A 61 14.08 -20.40 -14.37
N ASP A 62 15.32 -20.51 -13.88
CA ASP A 62 16.00 -21.76 -13.52
C ASP A 62 16.80 -21.64 -12.20
N ASN A 63 16.40 -20.71 -11.32
CA ASN A 63 17.11 -20.28 -10.12
C ASN A 63 18.48 -19.59 -10.35
N THR A 64 18.85 -19.28 -11.59
CA THR A 64 20.05 -18.47 -11.91
C THR A 64 19.67 -17.08 -12.42
N LEU A 65 20.65 -16.17 -12.39
CA LEU A 65 20.53 -14.83 -12.97
C LEU A 65 21.41 -14.74 -14.22
N LEU A 66 20.93 -14.03 -15.24
CA LEU A 66 21.76 -13.57 -16.34
C LEU A 66 22.20 -12.13 -16.06
N LEU A 67 23.46 -11.84 -16.33
CA LEU A 67 24.08 -10.53 -16.18
C LEU A 67 24.62 -10.06 -17.52
N ALA A 68 24.11 -8.94 -18.01
CA ALA A 68 24.67 -8.20 -19.13
C ALA A 68 25.55 -7.06 -18.58
N ALA A 69 26.83 -7.01 -18.97
CA ALA A 69 27.77 -5.97 -18.54
C ALA A 69 28.45 -5.32 -19.74
N TYR A 70 28.49 -3.99 -19.76
CA TYR A 70 29.07 -3.21 -20.86
C TYR A 70 30.32 -2.48 -20.40
N ASP A 71 31.42 -2.64 -21.13
CA ASP A 71 32.72 -2.06 -20.77
C ASP A 71 33.07 -0.79 -21.55
N VAL A 72 34.14 -0.10 -21.12
CA VAL A 72 34.64 1.13 -21.79
C VAL A 72 35.12 0.87 -23.23
N LYS A 73 35.44 -0.39 -23.59
CA LYS A 73 35.80 -0.80 -24.96
C LYS A 73 34.58 -1.08 -25.84
N ARG A 74 33.37 -0.80 -25.35
CA ARG A 74 32.10 -1.01 -26.06
C ARG A 74 31.75 -2.47 -26.32
N ARG A 75 32.22 -3.36 -25.44
CA ARG A 75 31.92 -4.80 -25.52
C ARG A 75 30.81 -5.15 -24.56
N LEU A 76 29.92 -6.02 -25.00
CA LEU A 76 28.82 -6.56 -24.20
C LEU A 76 29.17 -7.97 -23.74
N HIS A 77 29.23 -8.15 -22.43
CA HIS A 77 29.52 -9.44 -21.79
C HIS A 77 28.22 -10.00 -21.22
N LEU A 78 27.90 -11.25 -21.55
CA LEU A 78 26.81 -12.00 -20.95
C LEU A 78 27.38 -13.05 -19.99
N TYR A 79 26.96 -13.00 -18.73
CA TYR A 79 27.35 -13.96 -17.69
C TYR A 79 26.13 -14.71 -17.14
N ARG A 80 26.35 -15.95 -16.70
CA ARG A 80 25.44 -16.67 -15.79
C ARG A 80 25.92 -16.50 -14.36
N VAL A 81 25.02 -16.19 -13.45
CA VAL A 81 25.30 -16.06 -12.02
C VAL A 81 24.42 -17.05 -11.26
N GLU A 82 25.06 -17.97 -10.54
CA GLU A 82 24.41 -18.96 -9.70
C GLU A 82 24.79 -18.71 -8.23
N THR A 83 23.79 -18.73 -7.34
CA THR A 83 24.02 -18.62 -5.90
C THR A 83 23.76 -19.95 -5.23
N VAL A 84 24.81 -20.56 -4.68
CA VAL A 84 24.70 -21.79 -3.91
C VAL A 84 24.50 -21.42 -2.44
N TRP A 85 23.30 -21.68 -1.93
CA TRP A 85 22.92 -21.38 -0.55
C TRP A 85 23.21 -22.55 0.39
N ASN A 86 23.97 -22.28 1.45
CA ASN A 86 24.35 -23.27 2.46
C ASN A 86 23.36 -23.29 3.64
N VAL A 87 22.06 -23.41 3.37
CA VAL A 87 21.02 -23.42 4.41
C VAL A 87 20.74 -24.87 4.87
N PRO A 88 20.89 -25.21 6.16
CA PRO A 88 20.61 -26.55 6.66
C PRO A 88 19.13 -26.93 6.51
N THR A 89 18.85 -28.13 6.01
CA THR A 89 17.50 -28.67 5.75
C THR A 89 16.62 -28.74 7.01
N ASP A 90 17.20 -28.95 8.20
CA ASP A 90 16.47 -29.16 9.46
C ASP A 90 16.09 -27.89 10.24
N LYS A 91 16.46 -26.69 9.77
CA LYS A 91 16.43 -25.47 10.60
C LYS A 91 15.56 -24.32 10.06
N ARG A 92 14.34 -24.64 9.58
CA ARG A 92 13.29 -23.63 9.29
C ARG A 92 12.56 -23.14 10.56
N SER A 93 13.30 -22.91 11.65
CA SER A 93 12.77 -22.34 12.90
C SER A 93 13.45 -20.99 13.16
N GLN A 94 12.68 -19.99 13.60
CA GLN A 94 13.19 -18.64 13.91
C GLN A 94 14.28 -18.61 14.99
N ASN A 95 14.48 -19.72 15.72
CA ASN A 95 15.48 -19.86 16.78
C ASN A 95 16.77 -20.58 16.32
N ALA A 96 16.93 -20.85 15.02
CA ALA A 96 18.17 -21.41 14.49
C ALA A 96 19.28 -20.34 14.42
N GLY A 97 20.49 -20.68 14.87
CA GLY A 97 21.67 -19.82 14.72
C GLY A 97 22.05 -19.54 13.25
N PRO A 98 23.02 -18.65 12.99
CA PRO A 98 23.41 -18.25 11.63
C PRO A 98 23.90 -19.44 10.80
N PHE A 99 23.60 -19.42 9.50
CA PHE A 99 24.07 -20.44 8.54
C PHE A 99 25.34 -19.98 7.81
N GLU A 100 26.06 -20.94 7.21
CA GLU A 100 27.31 -20.68 6.51
C GLU A 100 27.11 -19.74 5.31
N LYS A 101 28.13 -18.92 5.00
CA LYS A 101 28.04 -17.97 3.90
C LYS A 101 27.77 -18.70 2.58
N PRO A 102 26.86 -18.19 1.72
CA PRO A 102 26.61 -18.74 0.39
C PRO A 102 27.84 -18.54 -0.51
N SER A 103 27.91 -19.27 -1.62
CA SER A 103 28.92 -19.05 -2.66
C SER A 103 28.28 -18.55 -3.95
N ILE A 104 28.98 -17.66 -4.66
CA ILE A 104 28.54 -17.10 -5.94
C ILE A 104 29.42 -17.70 -7.04
N GLN A 105 28.81 -18.43 -7.96
CA GLN A 105 29.49 -18.97 -9.13
C GLN A 105 29.11 -18.12 -10.35
N VAL A 106 30.11 -17.71 -11.12
CA VAL A 106 29.91 -16.87 -12.30
C VAL A 106 30.61 -17.47 -13.50
N SER A 107 29.90 -17.62 -14.61
CA SER A 107 30.44 -18.12 -15.88
C SER A 107 30.18 -17.12 -17.00
N LEU A 108 31.21 -16.82 -17.79
CA LEU A 108 31.05 -16.04 -19.02
C LEU A 108 30.39 -16.94 -20.06
N ILE A 109 29.27 -16.46 -20.61
CA ILE A 109 28.46 -17.16 -21.59
C ILE A 109 28.85 -16.70 -23.00
N ALA A 110 28.82 -15.38 -23.24
CA ALA A 110 29.04 -14.79 -24.54
C ALA A 110 29.70 -13.41 -24.41
N LEU A 111 30.43 -13.02 -25.44
CA LEU A 111 31.08 -11.72 -25.58
C LEU A 111 30.80 -11.20 -26.99
N GLU A 112 30.18 -10.04 -27.08
CA GLU A 112 29.93 -9.33 -28.34
C GLU A 112 30.81 -8.07 -28.40
N ASP A 113 31.56 -7.92 -29.48
CA ASP A 113 32.38 -6.74 -29.74
C ASP A 113 31.61 -5.72 -30.61
N ASP A 114 32.09 -4.47 -30.69
CA ASP A 114 31.54 -3.41 -31.56
C ASP A 114 30.01 -3.21 -31.49
N CYS A 115 29.46 -3.17 -30.27
CA CYS A 115 28.01 -3.07 -30.01
C CYS A 115 27.36 -1.71 -30.37
N ASN A 116 28.00 -0.90 -31.21
CA ASN A 116 27.49 0.42 -31.61
C ASN A 116 26.21 0.31 -32.46
N PRO A 117 25.38 1.36 -32.47
CA PRO A 117 24.36 1.51 -33.49
C PRO A 117 24.98 1.46 -34.88
N VAL A 118 24.31 0.78 -35.81
CA VAL A 118 24.68 0.80 -37.23
C VAL A 118 24.18 2.12 -37.82
N ASP A 119 25.07 2.90 -38.45
CA ASP A 119 24.69 4.17 -39.08
C ASP A 119 23.71 3.90 -40.23
N LEU A 120 22.43 4.18 -40.01
CA LEU A 120 21.35 4.11 -41.01
C LEU A 120 21.49 5.15 -42.14
N ALA A 121 22.44 6.08 -42.03
CA ALA A 121 22.57 7.24 -42.92
C ALA A 121 23.65 7.09 -44.02
N ASN A 122 24.44 6.02 -44.03
CA ASN A 122 25.59 5.86 -44.95
C ASN A 122 25.45 4.66 -45.89
N ASP A 123 24.25 4.45 -46.46
CA ASP A 123 24.07 3.53 -47.61
C ASP A 123 24.40 4.20 -48.95
N ASP A 124 24.83 5.48 -48.94
CA ASP A 124 25.33 6.14 -50.15
C ASP A 124 26.79 5.76 -50.40
N LEU A 125 26.98 5.06 -51.52
CA LEU A 125 28.25 4.68 -52.13
C LEU A 125 29.27 5.84 -52.07
N SER A 126 30.16 5.85 -51.07
CA SER A 126 31.36 6.68 -51.13
C SER A 126 32.57 5.94 -50.58
N ASN A 127 33.62 5.95 -51.39
CA ASN A 127 34.85 5.22 -51.23
C ASN A 127 35.50 5.41 -49.85
N GLY A 128 35.64 4.32 -49.10
CA GLY A 128 36.89 3.95 -48.41
C GLY A 128 37.50 4.90 -47.38
N THR A 129 36.80 5.95 -46.96
CA THR A 129 37.26 6.84 -45.89
C THR A 129 36.13 7.04 -44.89
N ALA A 130 36.18 6.30 -43.78
CA ALA A 130 35.25 6.46 -42.67
C ALA A 130 35.24 7.94 -42.25
N SER A 131 34.09 8.60 -42.39
CA SER A 131 33.88 9.99 -42.00
C SER A 131 34.08 10.13 -40.49
N ARG A 132 35.32 10.41 -40.06
CA ARG A 132 35.65 10.89 -38.71
C ARG A 132 35.08 12.30 -38.54
N GLY A 133 33.78 12.42 -38.30
CA GLY A 133 33.12 13.73 -38.31
C GLY A 133 31.69 13.78 -37.77
N ALA A 134 31.34 12.96 -36.79
CA ALA A 134 30.18 13.17 -35.91
C ALA A 134 30.43 12.45 -34.58
N ALA A 135 30.12 13.07 -33.45
CA ALA A 135 30.22 12.38 -32.16
C ALA A 135 29.27 11.17 -32.17
N ALA A 136 29.84 9.95 -32.17
CA ALA A 136 29.06 8.72 -32.15
C ALA A 136 28.15 8.68 -30.91
N ALA A 137 26.90 8.20 -31.09
CA ALA A 137 25.95 8.04 -29.99
C ALA A 137 26.55 7.22 -28.84
N GLN A 138 26.26 7.62 -27.60
CA GLN A 138 26.83 7.02 -26.39
C GLN A 138 25.77 6.22 -25.63
N LEU A 139 26.18 5.10 -25.05
CA LEU A 139 25.30 4.29 -24.21
C LEU A 139 24.89 5.07 -22.96
N THR A 140 23.58 5.22 -22.76
CA THR A 140 23.01 5.89 -21.57
C THR A 140 22.26 4.93 -20.68
N HIS A 141 21.62 3.91 -21.27
CA HIS A 141 20.83 2.92 -20.53
C HIS A 141 21.16 1.52 -21.03
N LEU A 142 21.33 0.58 -20.09
CA LEU A 142 21.43 -0.85 -20.35
C LEU A 142 20.39 -1.55 -19.49
N ASN A 143 19.55 -2.37 -20.13
CA ASN A 143 18.48 -3.10 -19.47
C ASN A 143 18.49 -4.56 -19.93
N PHE A 144 18.00 -5.44 -19.07
CA PHE A 144 17.88 -6.86 -19.40
C PHE A 144 16.46 -7.30 -19.10
N LEU A 145 15.68 -7.46 -20.16
CA LEU A 145 14.26 -7.79 -20.09
C LEU A 145 14.10 -9.31 -20.01
N PRO A 146 13.58 -9.88 -18.90
CA PRO A 146 13.35 -11.32 -18.75
C PRO A 146 12.16 -11.79 -19.61
N ILE A 147 11.89 -13.09 -19.64
CA ILE A 147 10.66 -13.65 -20.24
C ILE A 147 9.42 -13.07 -19.53
N THR A 148 8.41 -12.70 -20.30
CA THR A 148 7.12 -12.19 -19.80
C THR A 148 6.26 -13.33 -19.22
N PRO A 149 5.31 -13.06 -18.31
CA PRO A 149 4.41 -14.07 -17.78
C PRO A 149 3.48 -14.73 -18.82
N GLU A 150 3.25 -14.06 -19.94
CA GLU A 150 2.22 -14.43 -20.90
C GLU A 150 2.65 -15.66 -21.71
N GLN A 151 1.86 -16.74 -21.62
CA GLN A 151 2.29 -18.08 -22.03
C GLN A 151 2.50 -18.27 -23.54
N ASP A 152 2.12 -17.30 -24.37
CA ASP A 152 2.20 -17.39 -25.83
C ASP A 152 2.73 -16.10 -26.52
N ASP A 153 3.24 -15.12 -25.76
CA ASP A 153 3.80 -13.87 -26.31
C ASP A 153 5.16 -14.09 -27.02
N GLY A 154 5.72 -15.31 -26.94
CA GLY A 154 6.98 -15.67 -27.59
C GLY A 154 8.19 -14.89 -27.05
N SER A 155 8.04 -14.22 -25.91
CA SER A 155 9.08 -13.36 -25.37
C SER A 155 10.29 -14.18 -24.88
N ILE A 156 11.47 -13.67 -25.21
CA ILE A 156 12.74 -14.27 -24.82
C ILE A 156 13.59 -13.26 -24.06
N PRO A 157 14.57 -13.70 -23.24
CA PRO A 157 15.44 -12.79 -22.52
C PRO A 157 16.15 -11.87 -23.53
N THR A 158 16.01 -10.56 -23.34
CA THR A 158 16.48 -9.56 -24.31
C THR A 158 17.32 -8.51 -23.60
N ILE A 159 18.56 -8.34 -24.03
CA ILE A 159 19.41 -7.23 -23.62
C ILE A 159 19.02 -6.03 -24.49
N GLN A 160 18.73 -4.89 -23.85
CA GLN A 160 18.37 -3.65 -24.52
C GLN A 160 19.34 -2.55 -24.12
N ALA A 161 20.02 -1.97 -25.10
CA ALA A 161 20.89 -0.81 -24.95
C ALA A 161 20.25 0.42 -25.62
N ILE A 162 20.27 1.56 -24.94
CA ILE A 162 19.82 2.84 -25.49
C ILE A 162 21.03 3.75 -25.67
N TYR A 163 21.34 4.04 -26.92
CA TYR A 163 22.38 4.98 -27.31
C TYR A 163 21.77 6.33 -27.60
N CYS A 164 22.31 7.40 -27.02
CA CYS A 164 21.83 8.76 -27.22
C CYS A 164 22.92 9.61 -27.86
N LYS A 165 22.53 10.46 -28.82
CA LYS A 165 23.36 11.57 -29.28
C LYS A 165 22.86 12.85 -28.61
N PRO A 166 23.53 13.33 -27.54
CA PRO A 166 23.10 14.55 -26.85
C PRO A 166 23.30 15.78 -27.75
N PRO A 167 22.57 16.89 -27.50
CA PRO A 167 22.86 18.16 -28.16
C PRO A 167 24.29 18.57 -27.83
N ASN A 168 25.10 18.86 -28.84
CA ASN A 168 26.48 19.30 -28.66
C ASN A 168 26.47 20.67 -27.93
N PRO A 169 27.01 20.78 -26.70
CA PRO A 169 26.98 22.04 -25.95
C PRO A 169 27.97 23.09 -26.48
N ILE A 170 28.80 22.74 -27.47
CA ILE A 170 29.81 23.61 -28.08
C ILE A 170 29.52 23.70 -29.59
N SER A 171 28.49 24.47 -29.98
CA SER A 171 28.26 24.82 -31.38
C SER A 171 28.99 26.14 -31.69
N TYR A 172 30.26 26.06 -32.10
CA TYR A 172 30.89 27.17 -32.84
C TYR A 172 30.57 27.10 -34.35
N ASP A 173 30.03 25.97 -34.82
CA ASP A 173 29.58 25.80 -36.20
C ASP A 173 28.08 26.08 -36.36
N LEU A 174 27.77 26.91 -37.36
CA LEU A 174 26.45 27.43 -37.74
C LEU A 174 25.44 26.38 -38.25
N ASN A 175 25.69 25.09 -38.06
CA ASN A 175 24.77 24.02 -38.45
C ASN A 175 23.80 23.70 -37.30
N ALA A 176 22.72 24.47 -37.20
CA ALA A 176 21.62 24.31 -36.24
C ALA A 176 20.80 22.99 -36.40
N HIS A 177 21.27 22.03 -37.20
CA HIS A 177 20.52 20.84 -37.62
C HIS A 177 21.21 19.50 -37.28
N GLU A 178 22.13 19.43 -36.30
CA GLU A 178 22.49 18.11 -35.77
C GLU A 178 21.26 17.47 -35.11
N THR A 179 20.71 16.44 -35.78
CA THR A 179 19.53 15.71 -35.35
C THR A 179 19.83 15.02 -34.03
N ARG A 180 19.01 15.32 -33.02
CA ARG A 180 19.06 14.69 -31.70
C ARG A 180 18.22 13.43 -31.77
N TYR A 181 18.78 12.30 -31.39
CA TYR A 181 18.07 11.04 -31.46
C TYR A 181 18.61 10.04 -30.45
N SER A 182 17.80 9.02 -30.20
CA SER A 182 18.20 7.82 -29.48
C SER A 182 18.01 6.61 -30.39
N ILE A 183 18.89 5.62 -30.25
CA ILE A 183 18.77 4.33 -30.95
C ILE A 183 18.73 3.23 -29.91
N ILE A 184 17.75 2.35 -30.04
CA ILE A 184 17.67 1.12 -29.27
C ILE A 184 18.37 0.01 -30.06
N VAL A 185 19.35 -0.63 -29.44
CA VAL A 185 20.00 -1.84 -29.94
C VAL A 185 19.62 -2.99 -29.02
N LYS A 186 19.16 -4.11 -29.60
CA LYS A 186 18.68 -5.27 -28.84
C LYS A 186 19.47 -6.53 -29.22
N TRP A 187 19.73 -7.37 -28.22
CA TRP A 187 20.23 -8.73 -28.40
C TRP A 187 19.31 -9.70 -27.69
N GLU A 188 18.79 -10.65 -28.44
CA GLU A 188 18.01 -11.76 -27.90
C GLU A 188 18.95 -12.89 -27.46
N VAL A 189 18.67 -13.46 -26.29
CA VAL A 189 19.41 -14.59 -25.75
C VAL A 189 18.67 -15.87 -26.13
N HIS A 190 19.21 -16.59 -27.12
CA HIS A 190 18.69 -17.88 -27.57
C HIS A 190 19.45 -19.01 -26.89
N GLN A 191 18.75 -20.08 -26.52
CA GLN A 191 19.38 -21.31 -26.06
C GLN A 191 19.26 -22.36 -27.16
N GLU A 192 20.38 -22.65 -27.82
CA GLU A 192 20.43 -23.61 -28.92
C GLU A 192 21.23 -24.86 -28.52
N GLN A 193 20.80 -26.02 -29.01
CA GLN A 193 21.56 -27.26 -28.89
C GLN A 193 22.57 -27.32 -30.03
N HIS A 194 23.83 -27.03 -29.72
CA HIS A 194 24.90 -27.15 -30.71
C HIS A 194 25.65 -28.48 -30.52
N SER A 195 25.95 -29.17 -31.61
CA SER A 195 26.85 -30.33 -31.59
C SER A 195 28.28 -29.84 -31.36
N GLN A 196 28.99 -30.39 -30.38
CA GLN A 196 30.36 -29.93 -30.06
C GLN A 196 31.36 -30.11 -31.19
N LEU A 197 31.04 -30.92 -32.20
CA LEU A 197 31.92 -31.19 -33.34
C LEU A 197 31.27 -30.69 -34.62
N HIS A 198 32.08 -30.03 -35.46
CA HIS A 198 31.68 -29.63 -36.79
C HIS A 198 31.36 -30.85 -37.67
N SER A 199 30.35 -30.76 -38.53
CA SER A 199 29.92 -31.87 -39.40
C SER A 199 31.04 -32.38 -40.34
N SER A 200 32.04 -31.54 -40.63
CA SER A 200 33.23 -31.94 -41.42
C SER A 200 34.09 -32.99 -40.72
N LEU A 201 34.05 -33.13 -39.40
CA LEU A 201 34.78 -34.18 -38.67
C LEU A 201 34.23 -35.58 -38.93
N ASP A 202 33.01 -35.68 -39.48
CA ASP A 202 32.50 -36.96 -39.97
C ASP A 202 33.24 -37.46 -41.22
N GLN A 203 34.02 -36.60 -41.90
CA GLN A 203 34.80 -36.97 -43.09
C GLN A 203 36.18 -37.58 -42.74
N VAL A 204 36.55 -37.62 -41.46
CA VAL A 204 37.83 -38.20 -41.02
C VAL A 204 37.70 -39.72 -40.88
N THR A 205 38.46 -40.47 -41.68
CA THR A 205 38.39 -41.94 -41.81
C THR A 205 38.87 -42.70 -40.56
N SER A 206 39.57 -42.05 -39.64
CA SER A 206 40.12 -42.65 -38.41
C SER A 206 39.20 -42.57 -37.18
N LYS A 207 37.96 -42.09 -37.32
CA LYS A 207 37.04 -41.90 -36.18
C LYS A 207 36.43 -43.24 -35.73
N LYS A 208 36.39 -43.48 -34.42
CA LYS A 208 35.75 -44.68 -33.80
C LYS A 208 34.24 -44.51 -33.54
N LYS A 209 33.71 -43.28 -33.60
CA LYS A 209 32.30 -42.94 -33.36
C LYS A 209 31.88 -41.77 -34.27
N SER A 210 30.60 -41.68 -34.65
CA SER A 210 30.07 -40.56 -35.45
C SER A 210 29.92 -39.30 -34.62
N VAL A 211 30.03 -38.13 -35.26
CA VAL A 211 29.80 -36.82 -34.63
C VAL A 211 28.40 -36.72 -34.02
N SER A 212 27.41 -37.37 -34.65
CA SER A 212 26.03 -37.48 -34.16
C SER A 212 25.85 -38.28 -32.87
N SER A 213 26.87 -39.03 -32.43
CA SER A 213 26.82 -39.82 -31.18
C SER A 213 27.27 -39.05 -29.93
N ILE A 214 27.74 -37.80 -30.10
CA ILE A 214 28.09 -36.92 -28.98
C ILE A 214 26.84 -36.12 -28.60
N PRO A 215 26.44 -36.11 -27.30
CA PRO A 215 25.31 -35.32 -26.84
C PRO A 215 25.49 -33.84 -27.18
N ALA A 216 24.47 -33.23 -27.78
CA ALA A 216 24.47 -31.79 -28.04
C ALA A 216 24.54 -31.02 -26.72
N GLN A 217 25.31 -29.93 -26.70
CA GLN A 217 25.42 -29.06 -25.54
C GLN A 217 24.54 -27.82 -25.75
N ASN A 218 23.76 -27.45 -24.74
CA ASN A 218 23.05 -26.19 -24.72
C ASN A 218 24.08 -25.05 -24.68
N THR A 219 24.11 -24.26 -25.74
CA THR A 219 24.93 -23.05 -25.85
C THR A 219 23.98 -21.86 -25.93
N PHE A 220 24.32 -20.78 -25.25
CA PHE A 220 23.57 -19.54 -25.38
C PHE A 220 24.16 -18.73 -26.54
N LEU A 221 23.30 -18.26 -27.42
CA LEU A 221 23.65 -17.42 -28.56
C LEU A 221 23.05 -16.03 -28.34
N LEU A 222 23.86 -14.99 -28.52
CA LEU A 222 23.38 -13.63 -28.62
C LEU A 222 23.02 -13.33 -30.08
N LYS A 223 21.73 -13.06 -30.33
CA LYS A 223 21.24 -12.68 -31.66
C LYS A 223 20.88 -11.20 -31.66
N ARG A 224 21.68 -10.38 -32.35
CA ARG A 224 21.41 -8.95 -32.54
C ARG A 224 20.17 -8.75 -33.40
N GLN A 225 19.28 -7.85 -32.98
CA GLN A 225 18.07 -7.46 -33.72
C GLN A 225 18.31 -6.14 -34.49
N PRO A 226 17.41 -5.78 -35.44
CA PRO A 226 17.48 -4.50 -36.13
C PRO A 226 17.42 -3.32 -35.16
N ASP A 227 18.20 -2.28 -35.47
CA ASP A 227 18.26 -1.05 -34.67
C ASP A 227 16.97 -0.26 -34.81
N PHE A 228 16.45 0.23 -33.67
CA PHE A 228 15.21 1.00 -33.64
C PHE A 228 15.50 2.45 -33.30
N SER A 229 15.24 3.35 -34.26
CA SER A 229 15.44 4.79 -34.07
C SER A 229 14.26 5.43 -33.34
N LEU A 230 14.56 6.31 -32.39
CA LEU A 230 13.59 7.11 -31.63
C LEU A 230 13.67 8.58 -32.05
N HIS A 231 12.56 9.29 -31.90
CA HIS A 231 12.40 10.67 -32.37
C HIS A 231 13.13 11.72 -31.51
N GLY A 232 13.53 11.36 -30.28
CA GLY A 232 14.16 12.27 -29.33
C GLY A 232 15.15 11.58 -28.40
N VAL A 233 15.84 12.35 -27.57
CA VAL A 233 16.78 11.82 -26.57
C VAL A 233 16.00 11.24 -25.41
N VAL A 234 16.19 9.94 -25.14
CA VAL A 234 15.60 9.27 -23.97
C VAL A 234 16.31 9.75 -22.70
N LEU A 235 15.52 10.34 -21.79
CA LEU A 235 15.96 10.76 -20.46
C LEU A 235 15.75 9.70 -19.40
N ASP A 236 14.66 8.94 -19.50
CA ASP A 236 14.31 7.89 -18.56
C ASP A 236 13.63 6.72 -19.30
N PHE A 237 13.84 5.52 -18.79
CA PHE A 237 13.29 4.28 -19.31
C PHE A 237 12.82 3.40 -18.16
N CYS A 238 11.58 2.93 -18.24
CA CYS A 238 11.01 2.04 -17.24
C CYS A 238 10.22 0.90 -17.90
N PRO A 239 10.58 -0.38 -17.66
CA PRO A 239 9.71 -1.49 -18.06
C PRO A 239 8.56 -1.63 -17.06
N ILE A 240 7.33 -1.73 -17.57
CA ILE A 240 6.11 -1.79 -16.75
C ILE A 240 5.34 -3.09 -17.00
N TRP A 241 4.47 -3.46 -16.06
CA TRP A 241 3.65 -4.69 -16.08
C TRP A 241 4.42 -5.95 -16.47
N TYR A 242 5.34 -6.38 -15.60
CA TYR A 242 6.17 -7.55 -15.83
C TYR A 242 6.97 -7.48 -17.15
N ASN A 243 7.36 -6.27 -17.56
CA ASN A 243 8.12 -5.97 -18.79
C ASN A 243 7.33 -6.22 -20.08
N MET A 244 6.00 -6.19 -20.07
CA MET A 244 5.18 -6.30 -21.28
C MET A 244 5.08 -4.97 -22.03
N LEU A 245 5.13 -3.85 -21.31
CA LEU A 245 5.18 -2.50 -21.87
C LEU A 245 6.48 -1.80 -21.46
N LEU A 246 6.92 -0.88 -22.31
CA LEU A 246 8.13 -0.10 -22.17
C LEU A 246 7.78 1.39 -22.15
N ALA A 247 8.04 2.08 -21.05
CA ALA A 247 7.85 3.51 -20.93
C ALA A 247 9.15 4.25 -21.30
N PHE A 248 9.03 5.27 -22.14
CA PHE A 248 10.12 6.15 -22.56
C PHE A 248 9.74 7.60 -22.26
N ALA A 249 10.60 8.31 -21.53
CA ALA A 249 10.47 9.75 -21.34
C ALA A 249 11.56 10.47 -22.14
N TYR A 250 11.17 11.47 -22.94
CA TYR A 250 12.05 12.14 -23.89
C TYR A 250 12.42 13.55 -23.44
N SER A 251 13.52 14.07 -24.00
CA SER A 251 14.04 15.41 -23.73
C SER A 251 13.12 16.55 -24.15
N ASP A 252 12.26 16.31 -25.14
CA ASP A 252 11.25 17.27 -25.59
C ASP A 252 10.03 17.30 -24.67
N GLY A 253 9.97 16.44 -23.66
CA GLY A 253 8.88 16.37 -22.68
C GLY A 253 7.83 15.30 -22.98
N ALA A 254 7.92 14.59 -24.11
CA ALA A 254 7.02 13.51 -24.44
C ALA A 254 7.23 12.28 -23.53
N ILE A 255 6.16 11.59 -23.21
CA ILE A 255 6.18 10.30 -22.50
C ILE A 255 5.38 9.30 -23.34
N GLU A 256 6.06 8.29 -23.85
CA GLU A 256 5.46 7.25 -24.67
C GLU A 256 5.51 5.90 -23.97
N PHE A 257 4.49 5.09 -24.25
CA PHE A 257 4.42 3.71 -23.81
C PHE A 257 4.34 2.81 -25.03
N ARG A 258 5.23 1.84 -25.11
CA ARG A 258 5.34 0.95 -26.27
C ARG A 258 5.16 -0.50 -25.87
N LYS A 259 4.51 -1.28 -26.73
CA LYS A 259 4.46 -2.75 -26.57
C LYS A 259 5.86 -3.32 -26.73
N ARG A 260 6.30 -4.21 -25.84
CA ARG A 260 7.65 -4.78 -25.91
C ARG A 260 7.88 -5.59 -27.18
N SER A 261 6.89 -6.39 -27.57
CA SER A 261 6.98 -7.32 -28.72
C SER A 261 7.02 -6.58 -30.06
N THR A 262 6.16 -5.58 -30.26
CA THR A 262 6.04 -4.85 -31.54
C THR A 262 6.75 -3.50 -31.59
N MET A 263 7.13 -2.92 -30.44
CA MET A 263 7.63 -1.54 -30.30
C MET A 263 6.63 -0.44 -30.74
N GLU A 264 5.39 -0.80 -31.03
CA GLU A 264 4.32 0.14 -31.34
C GLU A 264 3.89 0.93 -30.12
N VAL A 265 3.56 2.21 -30.32
CA VAL A 265 3.04 3.09 -29.27
C VAL A 265 1.62 2.67 -28.92
N VAL A 266 1.33 2.56 -27.63
CA VAL A 266 -0.02 2.30 -27.10
C VAL A 266 -0.81 3.60 -27.18
N MET A 267 -1.80 3.63 -28.06
CA MET A 267 -2.71 4.76 -28.25
C MET A 267 -4.14 4.37 -27.84
N PRO A 268 -5.01 5.35 -27.57
CA PRO A 268 -6.44 5.07 -27.38
C PRO A 268 -7.02 4.39 -28.62
N ASP A 269 -7.77 3.31 -28.43
CA ASP A 269 -8.34 2.50 -29.53
C ASP A 269 -9.88 2.50 -29.56
N ASP A 270 -10.52 3.28 -28.68
CA ASP A 270 -11.99 3.38 -28.50
C ASP A 270 -12.69 2.03 -28.23
N ASN A 271 -11.96 0.96 -27.91
CA ASN A 271 -12.54 -0.34 -27.61
C ASN A 271 -13.13 -0.36 -26.19
N THR A 272 -14.43 -0.65 -26.10
CA THR A 272 -15.17 -0.67 -24.83
C THR A 272 -15.41 -2.07 -24.29
N ASP A 273 -15.16 -3.12 -25.08
CA ASP A 273 -15.42 -4.51 -24.70
C ASP A 273 -14.24 -5.12 -23.94
N THR A 274 -13.01 -4.70 -24.27
CA THR A 274 -11.79 -5.17 -23.61
C THR A 274 -10.86 -4.02 -23.25
N VAL A 275 -10.43 -4.00 -21.98
CA VAL A 275 -9.56 -2.96 -21.42
C VAL A 275 -8.29 -3.60 -20.88
N THR A 276 -7.15 -3.15 -21.41
CA THR A 276 -5.82 -3.66 -21.08
C THR A 276 -4.94 -2.62 -20.37
N SER A 277 -5.23 -1.33 -20.53
CA SER A 277 -4.42 -0.24 -20.02
C SER A 277 -5.19 1.07 -19.84
N LEU A 278 -4.66 1.96 -19.00
CA LEU A 278 -5.13 3.35 -18.92
C LEU A 278 -4.98 4.07 -20.26
N LEU A 279 -3.86 3.86 -20.96
CA LEU A 279 -3.56 4.53 -22.24
C LEU A 279 -4.55 4.14 -23.33
N GLN A 280 -4.82 2.84 -23.47
CA GLN A 280 -5.82 2.33 -24.40
C GLN A 280 -7.21 2.90 -24.09
N ALA A 281 -7.56 3.05 -22.81
CA ALA A 281 -8.84 3.61 -22.39
C ALA A 281 -8.94 5.14 -22.53
N GLY A 282 -7.90 5.84 -23.00
CA GLY A 282 -7.94 7.28 -23.26
C GLY A 282 -7.22 8.17 -22.23
N PHE A 283 -6.45 7.61 -21.29
CA PHE A 283 -5.60 8.42 -20.40
C PHE A 283 -4.24 8.68 -21.02
N VAL A 284 -3.91 9.95 -21.29
CA VAL A 284 -2.69 10.33 -22.00
C VAL A 284 -1.94 11.45 -21.27
N PHE A 285 -0.61 11.45 -21.36
CA PHE A 285 0.16 12.64 -21.02
C PHE A 285 0.02 13.66 -22.14
N GLN A 286 -0.45 14.87 -21.81
CA GLN A 286 -0.46 15.95 -22.78
C GLN A 286 0.98 16.31 -23.19
N HIS A 287 1.14 16.78 -24.44
CA HIS A 287 2.42 17.28 -24.92
C HIS A 287 2.89 18.42 -24.01
N ALA A 288 4.15 18.35 -23.61
CA ALA A 288 4.67 19.18 -22.54
C ALA A 288 6.06 19.69 -22.86
N GLU A 289 6.48 20.71 -22.12
CA GLU A 289 7.75 21.41 -22.34
C GLU A 289 8.97 20.48 -22.21
N PRO A 290 10.09 20.83 -22.86
CA PRO A 290 11.35 20.11 -22.68
C PRO A 290 11.76 19.97 -21.21
N SER A 291 12.30 18.80 -20.89
CA SER A 291 12.71 18.44 -19.52
C SER A 291 14.19 18.07 -19.50
N LEU A 292 14.84 18.28 -18.35
CA LEU A 292 16.21 17.81 -18.07
C LEU A 292 16.19 16.42 -17.44
N HIS A 293 15.22 16.16 -16.57
CA HIS A 293 14.99 14.88 -15.91
C HIS A 293 13.50 14.61 -15.80
N VAL A 294 13.14 13.33 -15.81
CA VAL A 294 11.77 12.85 -15.62
C VAL A 294 11.81 11.68 -14.63
N ALA A 295 10.84 11.60 -13.75
CA ALA A 295 10.60 10.43 -12.90
C ALA A 295 9.10 10.13 -12.86
N LEU A 296 8.73 8.88 -13.10
CA LEU A 296 7.35 8.41 -13.07
C LEU A 296 6.89 8.04 -11.66
N SER A 297 5.60 8.21 -11.39
CA SER A 297 4.95 7.72 -10.18
C SER A 297 4.87 6.17 -10.18
N PRO A 298 4.61 5.51 -9.04
CA PRO A 298 4.58 4.04 -8.96
C PRO A 298 3.62 3.35 -9.93
N ASN A 299 2.51 4.01 -10.29
CA ASN A 299 1.55 3.52 -11.29
C ASN A 299 1.72 4.14 -12.68
N HIS A 300 2.76 4.96 -12.87
CA HIS A 300 3.13 5.57 -14.14
C HIS A 300 2.05 6.50 -14.74
N CYS A 301 1.10 6.96 -13.93
CA CYS A 301 0.05 7.90 -14.35
C CYS A 301 0.39 9.37 -14.03
N MET A 302 1.46 9.61 -13.29
CA MET A 302 2.02 10.94 -13.07
C MET A 302 3.53 10.93 -13.31
N ALA A 303 4.08 12.10 -13.64
CA ALA A 303 5.49 12.32 -13.86
C ALA A 303 5.95 13.62 -13.21
N VAL A 304 7.07 13.60 -12.51
CA VAL A 304 7.76 14.83 -12.08
C VAL A 304 8.87 15.11 -13.08
N CYS A 305 8.84 16.30 -13.66
CA CYS A 305 9.77 16.75 -14.68
C CYS A 305 10.59 17.94 -14.18
N MET A 306 11.91 17.90 -14.28
CA MET A 306 12.75 19.07 -14.02
C MET A 306 12.85 19.88 -15.30
N GLN A 307 12.38 21.13 -15.29
CA GLN A 307 12.44 22.04 -16.44
C GLN A 307 13.86 22.60 -16.63
N LEU A 308 14.09 23.27 -17.77
CA LEU A 308 15.37 23.92 -18.10
C LEU A 308 15.79 25.02 -17.10
N ASP A 309 14.84 25.63 -16.41
CA ASP A 309 15.07 26.62 -15.35
C ASP A 309 15.42 25.99 -13.99
N GLY A 310 15.45 24.66 -13.89
CA GLY A 310 15.71 23.89 -12.67
C GLY A 310 14.48 23.68 -11.79
N ASN A 311 13.30 24.21 -12.15
CA ASN A 311 12.09 24.03 -11.36
C ASN A 311 11.39 22.69 -11.67
N PRO A 312 10.94 21.96 -10.64
CA PRO A 312 10.15 20.74 -10.85
C PRO A 312 8.70 21.08 -11.25
N LYS A 313 8.18 20.39 -12.26
CA LYS A 313 6.78 20.44 -12.71
C LYS A 313 6.15 19.05 -12.56
N LEU A 314 5.00 18.98 -11.90
CA LEU A 314 4.21 17.76 -11.85
C LEU A 314 3.33 17.69 -13.11
N ARG A 315 3.32 16.53 -13.77
CA ARG A 315 2.48 16.22 -14.93
C ARG A 315 1.64 15.01 -14.60
N SER A 316 0.36 15.04 -14.96
CA SER A 316 -0.59 13.95 -14.79
C SER A 316 -1.12 13.52 -16.14
N MET A 317 -1.46 12.24 -16.27
CA MET A 317 -2.31 11.80 -17.36
C MET A 317 -3.68 12.48 -17.26
N GLU A 318 -4.26 12.80 -18.40
CA GLU A 318 -5.60 13.35 -18.52
C GLU A 318 -6.47 12.43 -19.38
N TYR A 319 -7.76 12.38 -19.07
CA TYR A 319 -8.73 11.61 -19.84
C TYR A 319 -9.13 12.40 -21.09
N SER A 320 -8.80 11.88 -22.28
CA SER A 320 -8.99 12.59 -23.55
C SER A 320 -10.45 12.68 -24.02
N HIS A 321 -11.34 11.82 -23.53
CA HIS A 321 -12.73 11.75 -23.96
C HIS A 321 -13.71 12.61 -23.13
N GLY A 322 -13.21 13.62 -22.42
CA GLY A 322 -14.03 14.58 -21.67
C GLY A 322 -14.03 14.35 -20.17
N THR A 323 -15.18 14.52 -19.51
CA THR A 323 -15.27 14.46 -18.04
C THR A 323 -15.91 13.17 -17.54
N LEU A 324 -15.28 12.56 -16.54
CA LEU A 324 -15.87 11.45 -15.80
C LEU A 324 -16.95 11.88 -14.80
N SER A 325 -17.33 13.16 -14.77
CA SER A 325 -18.39 13.68 -13.88
C SER A 325 -19.81 13.60 -14.44
N SER A 326 -19.99 13.38 -15.74
CA SER A 326 -21.34 13.28 -16.34
C SER A 326 -22.03 11.98 -15.89
N ASP A 327 -23.36 11.88 -16.04
CA ASP A 327 -24.07 10.61 -15.87
C ASP A 327 -24.48 9.97 -17.21
N ASP A 328 -23.95 10.49 -18.31
CA ASP A 328 -24.18 9.95 -19.66
C ASP A 328 -23.70 8.49 -19.76
N ASP A 329 -24.52 7.66 -20.40
CA ASP A 329 -24.29 6.23 -20.59
C ASP A 329 -23.33 5.93 -21.78
N ASP A 330 -22.34 6.81 -22.01
CA ASP A 330 -21.28 6.53 -22.99
C ASP A 330 -20.41 5.35 -22.51
N PRO A 331 -20.32 4.26 -23.28
CA PRO A 331 -19.60 3.04 -22.88
C PRO A 331 -18.11 3.29 -22.63
N ARG A 332 -17.51 4.36 -23.17
CA ARG A 332 -16.12 4.74 -22.92
C ARG A 332 -15.87 5.15 -21.46
N HIS A 333 -16.89 5.66 -20.77
CA HIS A 333 -16.78 5.95 -19.34
C HIS A 333 -16.65 4.66 -18.52
N SER A 334 -17.40 3.62 -18.86
CA SER A 334 -17.29 2.30 -18.22
C SER A 334 -15.92 1.68 -18.50
N ALA A 335 -15.41 1.79 -19.73
CA ALA A 335 -14.06 1.36 -20.08
C ALA A 335 -12.97 2.12 -19.28
N ALA A 336 -13.13 3.44 -19.11
CA ALA A 336 -12.22 4.25 -18.31
C ALA A 336 -12.22 3.85 -16.83
N LEU A 337 -13.40 3.61 -16.24
CA LEU A 337 -13.52 3.09 -14.87
C LEU A 337 -12.86 1.71 -14.75
N ALA A 338 -13.10 0.80 -15.69
CA ALA A 338 -12.46 -0.51 -15.71
C ALA A 338 -10.92 -0.39 -15.77
N ALA A 339 -10.38 0.54 -16.56
CA ALA A 339 -8.93 0.79 -16.64
C ALA A 339 -8.34 1.30 -15.32
N LEU A 340 -9.02 2.25 -14.66
CA LEU A 340 -8.63 2.76 -13.35
C LEU A 340 -8.65 1.66 -12.27
N ILE A 341 -9.64 0.76 -12.34
CA ILE A 341 -9.77 -0.36 -11.43
C ILE A 341 -8.72 -1.43 -11.70
N LEU A 342 -8.42 -1.72 -12.97
CA LEU A 342 -7.34 -2.63 -13.35
C LEU A 342 -6.00 -2.11 -12.80
N GLN A 343 -5.70 -0.82 -13.00
CA GLN A 343 -4.48 -0.21 -12.48
C GLN A 343 -4.47 -0.19 -10.94
N SER A 344 -5.58 0.17 -10.30
CA SER A 344 -5.70 0.20 -8.83
C SER A 344 -5.54 -1.19 -8.22
N SER A 345 -6.10 -2.21 -8.86
CA SER A 345 -6.01 -3.61 -8.43
C SER A 345 -4.59 -4.15 -8.62
N SER A 346 -3.92 -3.76 -9.71
CA SER A 346 -2.52 -4.09 -9.96
C SER A 346 -1.59 -3.46 -8.92
N ALA A 347 -1.78 -2.16 -8.62
CA ALA A 347 -1.10 -1.44 -7.56
C ALA A 347 -1.30 -2.12 -6.19
N ALA A 348 -2.53 -2.56 -5.92
CA ALA A 348 -2.88 -3.19 -4.67
C ALA A 348 -2.10 -4.49 -4.44
N ASN A 349 -2.00 -5.33 -5.47
CA ASN A 349 -1.27 -6.60 -5.48
C ASN A 349 0.25 -6.42 -5.39
N GLN A 350 0.78 -5.31 -5.93
CA GLN A 350 2.21 -4.97 -5.86
C GLN A 350 2.59 -4.17 -4.60
N TYR A 351 1.64 -3.96 -3.68
CA TYR A 351 1.82 -3.14 -2.48
C TYR A 351 2.23 -1.69 -2.74
N TYR A 352 1.96 -1.17 -3.95
CA TYR A 352 2.14 0.23 -4.27
C TYR A 352 0.99 1.08 -3.71
N SER A 353 1.30 2.36 -3.50
CA SER A 353 0.26 3.37 -3.29
C SER A 353 -0.52 3.55 -4.59
N SER A 354 -1.81 3.86 -4.49
CA SER A 354 -2.67 4.20 -5.63
C SER A 354 -3.09 5.68 -5.63
N ASP A 355 -2.43 6.52 -4.84
CA ASP A 355 -2.78 7.95 -4.73
C ASP A 355 -2.63 8.70 -6.06
N ASP A 356 -1.64 8.32 -6.88
CA ASP A 356 -1.44 8.86 -8.22
C ASP A 356 -2.60 8.49 -9.17
N ILE A 357 -3.20 7.31 -9.01
CA ILE A 357 -4.43 6.94 -9.73
C ILE A 357 -5.60 7.82 -9.29
N PHE A 358 -5.77 8.02 -7.98
CA PHE A 358 -6.83 8.91 -7.47
C PHE A 358 -6.59 10.38 -7.84
N ALA A 359 -5.34 10.79 -8.07
CA ALA A 359 -5.01 12.15 -8.51
C ALA A 359 -5.37 12.41 -9.99
N ILE A 360 -5.33 11.39 -10.85
CA ILE A 360 -5.76 11.50 -12.26
C ILE A 360 -7.27 11.26 -12.44
N ILE A 361 -7.94 10.71 -11.43
CA ILE A 361 -9.40 10.62 -11.41
C ILE A 361 -9.94 12.05 -11.28
N SER A 362 -10.55 12.54 -12.36
CA SER A 362 -11.35 13.76 -12.32
C SER A 362 -12.56 13.57 -11.39
N SER A 363 -13.26 14.66 -11.06
CA SER A 363 -14.47 14.57 -10.24
C SER A 363 -15.45 13.55 -10.82
N LEU A 364 -15.89 12.59 -10.00
CA LEU A 364 -16.88 11.59 -10.37
C LEU A 364 -18.27 12.00 -9.90
N SER A 365 -19.31 11.66 -10.66
CA SER A 365 -20.70 11.71 -10.18
C SER A 365 -20.92 10.71 -9.04
N GLU A 366 -22.00 10.87 -8.26
CA GLU A 366 -22.30 9.89 -7.21
C GLU A 366 -22.51 8.49 -7.81
N LYS A 367 -23.26 8.33 -8.92
CA LYS A 367 -23.43 7.04 -9.62
C LYS A 367 -22.08 6.40 -9.94
N ARG A 368 -21.15 7.15 -10.54
CA ARG A 368 -19.82 6.63 -10.92
C ARG A 368 -18.93 6.31 -9.73
N LYS A 369 -19.06 7.02 -8.60
CA LYS A 369 -18.38 6.62 -7.36
C LYS A 369 -18.87 5.26 -6.88
N HIS A 370 -20.17 4.99 -6.95
CA HIS A 370 -20.73 3.69 -6.56
C HIS A 370 -20.22 2.58 -7.49
N ASP A 371 -20.22 2.82 -8.80
CA ASP A 371 -19.72 1.86 -9.79
C ASP A 371 -18.23 1.58 -9.61
N PHE A 372 -17.42 2.63 -9.38
CA PHE A 372 -16.00 2.49 -9.08
C PHE A 372 -15.76 1.61 -7.85
N ILE A 373 -16.51 1.83 -6.77
CA ILE A 373 -16.37 1.04 -5.54
C ILE A 373 -16.76 -0.43 -5.78
N ASN A 374 -17.85 -0.69 -6.48
CA ASN A 374 -18.29 -2.04 -6.82
C ASN A 374 -17.26 -2.78 -7.68
N LEU A 375 -16.79 -2.14 -8.74
CA LEU A 375 -15.74 -2.68 -9.61
C LEU A 375 -14.45 -2.93 -8.82
N LEU A 376 -14.11 -2.10 -7.83
CA LEU A 376 -12.94 -2.33 -6.98
C LEU A 376 -13.09 -3.57 -6.09
N PHE A 377 -14.29 -3.83 -5.56
CA PHE A 377 -14.58 -5.08 -4.84
C PHE A 377 -14.44 -6.31 -5.74
N GLU A 378 -14.82 -6.19 -7.01
CA GLU A 378 -14.70 -7.27 -8.00
C GLU A 378 -13.26 -7.48 -8.46
N GLY A 379 -12.56 -6.42 -8.86
CA GLY A 379 -11.18 -6.45 -9.34
C GLY A 379 -10.18 -6.95 -8.29
N LEU A 380 -10.45 -6.71 -7.01
CA LEU A 380 -9.67 -7.24 -5.89
C LEU A 380 -10.23 -8.55 -5.31
N GLN A 381 -11.33 -9.06 -5.85
CA GLN A 381 -12.02 -10.27 -5.39
C GLN A 381 -12.28 -10.27 -3.87
N VAL A 382 -12.67 -9.12 -3.33
CA VAL A 382 -12.85 -8.94 -1.89
C VAL A 382 -14.20 -9.53 -1.47
N ASN A 383 -14.14 -10.60 -0.66
CA ASN A 383 -15.29 -11.22 -0.03
C ASN A 383 -15.44 -10.75 1.42
N ILE A 384 -16.52 -10.03 1.70
CA ILE A 384 -16.84 -9.45 3.01
C ILE A 384 -17.91 -10.22 3.79
N ASP A 385 -18.45 -11.31 3.22
CA ASP A 385 -19.40 -12.17 3.92
C ASP A 385 -18.74 -12.82 5.14
N CYS A 386 -19.32 -12.60 6.32
CA CYS A 386 -18.84 -13.20 7.56
C CYS A 386 -19.94 -13.30 8.62
N GLY A 387 -19.72 -14.13 9.65
CA GLY A 387 -20.58 -14.19 10.84
C GLY A 387 -21.91 -14.93 10.66
N VAL A 388 -22.24 -15.45 9.48
CA VAL A 388 -23.40 -16.33 9.28
C VAL A 388 -23.12 -17.73 9.85
N ASP A 389 -21.95 -18.27 9.53
CA ASP A 389 -21.45 -19.52 10.09
C ASP A 389 -20.34 -19.27 11.11
N ASP A 390 -20.51 -19.81 12.31
CA ASP A 390 -19.56 -19.65 13.42
C ASP A 390 -18.20 -20.33 13.12
N THR A 391 -18.14 -21.22 12.13
CA THR A 391 -16.92 -21.87 11.62
C THR A 391 -16.17 -21.02 10.58
N SER A 392 -16.79 -19.97 10.03
CA SER A 392 -16.17 -19.11 9.01
C SER A 392 -15.10 -18.21 9.63
N SER A 393 -13.85 -18.44 9.23
CA SER A 393 -12.69 -17.64 9.66
C SER A 393 -12.50 -16.35 8.83
N ASN A 394 -13.42 -16.02 7.91
CA ASN A 394 -13.26 -14.88 7.01
C ASN A 394 -13.12 -13.55 7.75
N HIS A 395 -13.79 -13.39 8.89
CA HIS A 395 -13.65 -12.19 9.73
C HIS A 395 -12.21 -11.99 10.23
N PHE A 396 -11.43 -13.06 10.49
CA PHE A 396 -10.00 -12.96 10.83
C PHE A 396 -9.14 -12.61 9.61
N LEU A 397 -9.51 -13.06 8.41
CA LEU A 397 -8.84 -12.69 7.17
C LEU A 397 -8.97 -11.18 6.94
N LEU A 398 -10.20 -10.65 7.02
CA LEU A 398 -10.52 -9.23 6.88
C LEU A 398 -9.90 -8.36 7.99
N LEU A 399 -9.76 -8.91 9.20
CA LEU A 399 -9.15 -8.20 10.34
C LEU A 399 -7.65 -7.94 10.17
N GLY A 400 -6.89 -8.80 9.48
CA GLY A 400 -5.43 -8.63 9.48
C GLY A 400 -4.61 -9.39 8.45
N ARG A 401 -5.18 -10.33 7.68
CA ARG A 401 -4.41 -11.15 6.73
C ARG A 401 -4.50 -10.67 5.28
N GLY A 402 -5.50 -9.87 4.91
CA GLY A 402 -5.65 -9.29 3.57
C GLY A 402 -5.59 -7.75 3.56
N PRO A 403 -4.71 -7.12 2.77
CA PRO A 403 -4.66 -5.65 2.64
C PRO A 403 -5.81 -5.10 1.78
N PHE A 404 -6.42 -5.93 0.94
CA PHE A 404 -7.38 -5.50 -0.08
C PHE A 404 -8.63 -4.87 0.50
N PHE A 405 -9.22 -5.46 1.55
CA PHE A 405 -10.41 -4.87 2.18
C PHE A 405 -10.14 -3.47 2.73
N VAL A 406 -8.97 -3.25 3.36
CA VAL A 406 -8.58 -1.91 3.83
C VAL A 406 -8.35 -0.96 2.66
N LYS A 407 -7.72 -1.42 1.58
CA LYS A 407 -7.51 -0.61 0.36
C LYS A 407 -8.85 -0.20 -0.28
N THR A 408 -9.83 -1.10 -0.34
CA THR A 408 -11.18 -0.80 -0.83
C THR A 408 -11.89 0.22 0.05
N LEU A 409 -11.94 0.01 1.37
CA LEU A 409 -12.53 0.99 2.30
C LEU A 409 -11.81 2.35 2.25
N SER A 410 -10.50 2.34 2.05
CA SER A 410 -9.67 3.55 1.92
C SER A 410 -10.05 4.35 0.67
N ALA A 411 -10.27 3.67 -0.46
CA ALA A 411 -10.79 4.27 -1.68
C ALA A 411 -12.21 4.82 -1.48
N MET A 412 -13.11 4.04 -0.87
CA MET A 412 -14.47 4.47 -0.54
C MET A 412 -14.49 5.74 0.33
N ASN A 413 -13.62 5.79 1.36
CA ASN A 413 -13.48 6.97 2.19
C ASN A 413 -12.99 8.18 1.36
N LEU A 414 -11.96 8.00 0.54
CA LEU A 414 -11.38 9.09 -0.25
C LEU A 414 -12.38 9.72 -1.24
N LEU A 415 -13.14 8.90 -1.97
CA LEU A 415 -14.09 9.38 -3.00
C LEU A 415 -15.25 10.22 -2.44
N GLY A 416 -15.57 10.05 -1.15
CA GLY A 416 -16.61 10.82 -0.47
C GLY A 416 -16.09 11.79 0.60
N LEU A 417 -14.77 11.98 0.73
CA LEU A 417 -14.16 12.90 1.68
C LEU A 417 -14.05 14.30 1.07
N GLN A 418 -14.58 15.30 1.78
CA GLN A 418 -14.44 16.72 1.45
C GLN A 418 -13.69 17.42 2.59
N GLY A 419 -12.61 18.12 2.26
CA GLY A 419 -11.72 18.70 3.27
C GLY A 419 -11.11 17.62 4.18
N THR A 420 -11.17 17.80 5.50
CA THR A 420 -10.54 16.90 6.49
C THR A 420 -11.53 16.06 7.29
N VAL A 421 -12.79 16.50 7.41
CA VAL A 421 -13.80 15.88 8.30
C VAL A 421 -15.12 15.57 7.60
N GLU A 422 -15.51 16.33 6.58
CA GLU A 422 -16.80 16.18 5.90
C GLU A 422 -16.77 14.93 5.02
N ARG A 423 -17.76 14.05 5.21
CA ARG A 423 -17.81 12.75 4.52
C ARG A 423 -19.23 12.45 4.07
N SER A 424 -19.36 11.96 2.84
CA SER A 424 -20.59 11.32 2.39
C SER A 424 -20.90 10.05 3.21
N LEU A 425 -22.13 9.53 3.12
CA LEU A 425 -22.58 8.38 3.90
C LEU A 425 -21.64 7.17 3.75
N SER A 426 -21.34 6.76 2.51
CA SER A 426 -20.48 5.61 2.21
C SER A 426 -19.02 5.87 2.66
N SER A 427 -18.54 7.11 2.55
CA SER A 427 -17.20 7.49 3.04
C SER A 427 -17.14 7.44 4.56
N LYS A 428 -18.15 7.97 5.25
CA LYS A 428 -18.28 7.93 6.71
C LYS A 428 -18.37 6.50 7.22
N MET A 429 -19.17 5.66 6.56
CA MET A 429 -19.27 4.23 6.85
C MET A 429 -17.91 3.53 6.70
N ALA A 430 -17.22 3.74 5.58
CA ALA A 430 -15.89 3.16 5.35
C ALA A 430 -14.87 3.62 6.40
N TRP A 431 -14.87 4.90 6.76
CA TRP A 431 -14.00 5.45 7.81
C TRP A 431 -14.29 4.84 9.18
N GLN A 432 -15.57 4.68 9.54
CA GLN A 432 -15.97 4.02 10.78
C GLN A 432 -15.53 2.54 10.81
N ILE A 433 -15.71 1.80 9.71
CA ILE A 433 -15.28 0.40 9.61
C ILE A 433 -13.75 0.26 9.73
N ILE A 434 -12.98 1.14 9.10
CA ILE A 434 -11.51 1.17 9.24
C ILE A 434 -11.11 1.37 10.71
N ASN A 435 -11.77 2.30 11.41
CA ASN A 435 -11.52 2.55 12.83
C ASN A 435 -11.94 1.36 13.71
N ILE A 436 -13.12 0.78 13.48
CA ILE A 436 -13.60 -0.43 14.16
C ILE A 436 -12.59 -1.55 14.00
N ARG A 437 -12.15 -1.83 12.76
CA ARG A 437 -11.14 -2.85 12.47
C ARG A 437 -9.85 -2.61 13.25
N PHE A 438 -9.31 -1.40 13.19
CA PHE A 438 -8.05 -1.04 13.85
C PHE A 438 -8.13 -1.20 15.38
N VAL A 439 -9.22 -0.74 15.98
CA VAL A 439 -9.47 -0.83 17.43
C VAL A 439 -9.67 -2.28 17.85
N THR A 440 -10.46 -3.07 17.11
CA THR A 440 -10.62 -4.51 17.36
C THR A 440 -9.29 -5.26 17.28
N GLN A 441 -8.47 -4.96 16.27
CA GLN A 441 -7.16 -5.57 16.11
C GLN A 441 -6.27 -5.26 17.32
N THR A 442 -6.22 -3.99 17.74
CA THR A 442 -5.45 -3.56 18.92
C THR A 442 -5.95 -4.22 20.21
N LEU A 443 -7.25 -4.12 20.51
CA LEU A 443 -7.86 -4.69 21.71
C LEU A 443 -7.63 -6.21 21.79
N THR A 444 -7.90 -6.94 20.70
CA THR A 444 -7.81 -8.40 20.71
C THR A 444 -6.38 -8.92 20.66
N THR A 445 -5.44 -8.18 20.04
CA THR A 445 -4.01 -8.53 20.07
C THR A 445 -3.46 -8.36 21.47
N ILE A 446 -3.71 -7.20 22.11
CA ILE A 446 -3.25 -6.97 23.49
C ILE A 446 -3.88 -8.01 24.42
N PHE A 447 -5.20 -8.20 24.37
CA PHE A 447 -5.89 -9.22 25.17
C PHE A 447 -5.26 -10.61 25.03
N ARG A 448 -4.92 -11.05 23.81
CA ARG A 448 -4.27 -12.35 23.55
C ARG A 448 -2.83 -12.44 24.07
N LEU A 449 -2.05 -11.36 23.96
CA LEU A 449 -0.66 -11.31 24.45
C LEU A 449 -0.56 -11.49 25.97
N HIS A 450 -1.64 -11.24 26.73
CA HIS A 450 -1.69 -11.39 28.17
C HIS A 450 -2.03 -12.82 28.66
N GLY A 451 -2.27 -13.77 27.75
CA GLY A 451 -2.51 -15.18 28.10
C GLY A 451 -3.82 -15.39 28.86
N ASP A 452 -3.76 -16.07 30.01
CA ASP A 452 -4.94 -16.33 30.85
C ASP A 452 -5.41 -15.04 31.57
N THR A 453 -6.29 -14.29 30.91
CA THR A 453 -6.84 -13.01 31.38
C THR A 453 -7.83 -13.15 32.54
N SER A 454 -8.22 -14.39 32.91
CA SER A 454 -9.02 -14.65 34.11
C SER A 454 -8.18 -14.48 35.38
N LYS A 455 -6.88 -14.78 35.30
CA LYS A 455 -5.92 -14.70 36.41
C LYS A 455 -5.05 -13.44 36.33
N ASN A 456 -4.74 -12.98 35.12
CA ASN A 456 -3.82 -11.87 34.90
C ASN A 456 -4.55 -10.55 34.62
N ASN A 457 -4.24 -9.52 35.41
CA ASN A 457 -4.63 -8.14 35.10
C ASN A 457 -3.75 -7.55 34.00
N LEU A 458 -4.25 -6.49 33.35
CA LEU A 458 -3.46 -5.67 32.42
C LEU A 458 -2.18 -5.19 33.10
N LYS A 459 -1.03 -5.43 32.46
CA LYS A 459 0.28 -5.01 32.99
C LYS A 459 0.50 -3.50 32.79
N PRO A 460 1.29 -2.83 33.65
CA PRO A 460 1.54 -1.38 33.57
C PRO A 460 2.00 -0.91 32.18
N GLU A 461 2.80 -1.71 31.47
CA GLU A 461 3.35 -1.36 30.16
C GLU A 461 2.27 -1.27 29.06
N GLY A 462 1.16 -1.99 29.23
CA GLY A 462 0.04 -2.00 28.29
C GLY A 462 -1.00 -0.90 28.57
N VAL A 463 -0.97 -0.27 29.75
CA VAL A 463 -1.96 0.76 30.13
C VAL A 463 -1.99 1.94 29.15
N PRO A 464 -0.86 2.58 28.77
CA PRO A 464 -0.88 3.71 27.85
C PRO A 464 -1.53 3.39 26.50
N GLN A 465 -1.31 2.17 26.00
CA GLN A 465 -1.83 1.69 24.70
C GLN A 465 -3.36 1.51 24.72
N MET A 466 -3.92 1.23 25.90
CA MET A 466 -5.33 0.90 26.08
C MET A 466 -6.20 2.11 26.42
N ILE A 467 -5.66 3.23 26.91
CA ILE A 467 -6.45 4.41 27.30
C ILE A 467 -7.28 4.93 26.12
N GLY A 468 -6.61 5.33 25.03
CA GLY A 468 -7.29 5.91 23.87
C GLY A 468 -8.17 4.91 23.14
N THR A 469 -7.66 3.70 22.94
CA THR A 469 -8.40 2.60 22.30
C THR A 469 -9.69 2.30 23.06
N SER A 470 -9.65 2.22 24.39
CA SER A 470 -10.84 1.96 25.22
C SER A 470 -11.79 3.16 25.20
N ARG A 471 -11.28 4.39 25.39
CA ARG A 471 -12.09 5.62 25.33
C ARG A 471 -12.83 5.75 24.00
N TRP A 472 -12.12 5.57 22.89
CA TRP A 472 -12.71 5.59 21.55
C TRP A 472 -13.83 4.56 21.42
N THR A 473 -13.59 3.34 21.91
CA THR A 473 -14.58 2.25 21.88
C THR A 473 -15.86 2.64 22.64
N MET A 474 -15.72 3.16 23.86
CA MET A 474 -16.85 3.55 24.71
C MET A 474 -17.62 4.75 24.11
N HIS A 475 -16.92 5.77 23.62
CA HIS A 475 -17.54 6.92 22.96
C HIS A 475 -18.21 6.54 21.63
N PHE A 476 -17.65 5.57 20.90
CA PHE A 476 -18.25 5.05 19.67
C PHE A 476 -19.57 4.33 19.95
N MET A 477 -19.67 3.56 21.05
CA MET A 477 -20.95 2.97 21.48
C MET A 477 -21.99 4.05 21.76
N ALA A 478 -21.59 5.14 22.42
CA ALA A 478 -22.48 6.28 22.68
C ALA A 478 -22.95 6.95 21.38
N TYR A 479 -22.02 7.14 20.43
CA TYR A 479 -22.31 7.67 19.11
C TYR A 479 -23.32 6.81 18.33
N ILE A 480 -23.16 5.48 18.33
CA ILE A 480 -24.09 4.58 17.65
C ILE A 480 -25.50 4.66 18.25
N PHE A 481 -25.63 4.71 19.57
CA PHE A 481 -26.95 4.90 20.20
C PHE A 481 -27.56 6.25 19.86
N ASP A 482 -26.81 7.35 19.95
CA ASP A 482 -27.32 8.69 19.61
C ASP A 482 -27.80 8.77 18.15
N GLU A 483 -27.03 8.21 17.22
CA GLU A 483 -27.44 8.14 15.81
C GLU A 483 -28.70 7.30 15.61
N LEU A 484 -28.77 6.11 16.25
CA LEU A 484 -29.93 5.24 16.13
C LEU A 484 -31.20 5.91 16.67
N PHE A 485 -31.12 6.58 17.82
CA PHE A 485 -32.22 7.39 18.36
C PHE A 485 -32.55 8.61 17.49
N THR A 486 -31.58 9.20 16.81
CA THR A 486 -31.83 10.30 15.88
C THR A 486 -32.63 9.81 14.67
N ILE A 487 -32.24 8.69 14.07
CA ILE A 487 -32.95 8.08 12.95
C ILE A 487 -34.36 7.65 13.40
N GLY A 488 -34.47 6.98 14.56
CA GLY A 488 -35.75 6.56 15.12
C GLY A 488 -36.71 7.72 15.34
N ARG A 489 -36.25 8.85 15.88
CA ARG A 489 -37.07 10.07 16.05
C ARG A 489 -37.52 10.65 14.72
N ALA A 490 -36.60 10.78 13.75
CA ALA A 490 -36.94 11.30 12.42
C ALA A 490 -38.01 10.45 11.70
N ILE A 491 -38.07 9.15 12.02
CA ILE A 491 -39.10 8.24 11.52
C ILE A 491 -40.42 8.39 12.30
N SER A 492 -40.35 8.56 13.62
CA SER A 492 -41.54 8.83 14.46
C SER A 492 -42.21 10.16 14.12
N ASP A 493 -41.46 11.14 13.62
CA ASP A 493 -41.94 12.45 13.20
C ASP A 493 -42.58 12.45 11.79
N LEU A 494 -42.65 11.29 11.12
CA LEU A 494 -43.31 11.19 9.81
C LEU A 494 -44.82 11.49 9.93
N PRO A 495 -45.43 12.11 8.90
CA PRO A 495 -46.86 12.42 8.92
C PRO A 495 -47.72 11.17 9.16
N ALA A 496 -48.73 11.31 10.03
CA ALA A 496 -49.66 10.24 10.36
C ALA A 496 -50.28 9.63 9.09
N GLY A 497 -50.13 8.32 8.92
CA GLY A 497 -50.58 7.57 7.74
C GLY A 497 -49.49 7.20 6.73
N THR A 498 -48.27 7.71 6.88
CA THR A 498 -47.12 7.29 6.04
C THR A 498 -46.63 5.92 6.48
N GLU A 499 -46.74 4.90 5.61
CA GLU A 499 -46.16 3.59 5.89
C GLU A 499 -44.63 3.65 5.79
N LEU A 500 -43.93 3.14 6.80
CA LEU A 500 -42.47 3.01 6.77
C LEU A 500 -42.09 1.91 5.76
N THR A 501 -41.68 2.34 4.57
CA THR A 501 -41.11 1.50 3.51
C THR A 501 -39.58 1.58 3.49
N ARG A 502 -38.95 0.69 2.70
CA ARG A 502 -37.50 0.66 2.51
C ARG A 502 -36.96 1.99 1.96
N SER A 503 -37.57 2.52 0.89
CA SER A 503 -37.10 3.75 0.24
C SER A 503 -37.15 4.94 1.19
N VAL A 504 -38.25 5.08 1.95
CA VAL A 504 -38.40 6.16 2.95
C VAL A 504 -37.29 6.08 4.01
N LEU A 505 -36.93 4.88 4.45
CA LEU A 505 -35.85 4.69 5.42
C LEU A 505 -34.47 5.00 4.82
N GLU A 506 -34.20 4.53 3.60
CA GLU A 506 -32.96 4.84 2.86
C GLU A 506 -32.81 6.36 2.65
N ASP A 507 -33.85 7.03 2.17
CA ASP A 507 -33.88 8.49 1.94
C ASP A 507 -33.57 9.25 3.24
N LYS A 508 -34.15 8.83 4.36
CA LYS A 508 -33.87 9.44 5.67
C LYS A 508 -32.44 9.21 6.15
N ILE A 509 -31.87 8.04 5.89
CA ILE A 509 -30.45 7.76 6.21
C ILE A 509 -29.52 8.63 5.37
N HIS A 510 -29.81 8.79 4.07
CA HIS A 510 -29.05 9.66 3.17
C HIS A 510 -29.17 11.14 3.55
N GLU A 511 -30.39 11.61 3.88
CA GLU A 511 -30.65 12.98 4.34
C GLU A 511 -29.89 13.29 5.64
N LEU A 512 -29.96 12.40 6.63
CA LEU A 512 -29.30 12.61 7.92
C LEU A 512 -27.79 12.33 7.89
N ASN A 513 -27.30 11.60 6.87
CA ASN A 513 -25.92 11.16 6.75
C ASN A 513 -25.42 10.39 8.00
N LYS A 514 -26.26 9.50 8.55
CA LYS A 514 -26.01 8.74 9.80
C LYS A 514 -25.93 7.21 9.54
N PRO A 515 -24.74 6.60 9.52
CA PRO A 515 -24.54 5.21 9.10
C PRO A 515 -24.80 4.16 10.19
N ALA A 516 -25.16 4.55 11.43
CA ALA A 516 -25.32 3.60 12.53
C ALA A 516 -26.20 2.38 12.20
N LEU A 517 -27.35 2.59 11.54
CA LEU A 517 -28.23 1.50 11.13
C LEU A 517 -27.54 0.54 10.15
N LEU A 518 -26.87 1.08 9.13
CA LEU A 518 -26.15 0.28 8.12
C LEU A 518 -24.98 -0.50 8.74
N LEU A 519 -24.27 0.09 9.70
CA LEU A 519 -23.22 -0.60 10.46
C LEU A 519 -23.76 -1.76 11.31
N LEU A 520 -24.92 -1.56 11.94
CA LEU A 520 -25.65 -2.60 12.66
C LEU A 520 -26.33 -3.62 11.72
N LEU A 521 -26.40 -3.36 10.43
CA LEU A 521 -26.87 -4.32 9.42
C LEU A 521 -25.72 -5.04 8.69
N SER A 522 -24.50 -4.52 8.76
CA SER A 522 -23.32 -5.07 8.08
C SER A 522 -22.59 -6.11 8.92
N ALA A 523 -22.28 -7.27 8.33
CA ALA A 523 -21.69 -8.42 9.01
C ALA A 523 -20.34 -8.14 9.66
N PHE A 524 -19.39 -7.58 8.90
CA PHE A 524 -18.04 -7.35 9.38
C PHE A 524 -17.99 -6.40 10.60
N PRO A 525 -18.50 -5.15 10.54
CA PRO A 525 -18.44 -4.26 11.70
C PRO A 525 -19.16 -4.84 12.92
N ARG A 526 -20.28 -5.55 12.76
CA ARG A 526 -20.96 -6.24 13.88
C ARG A 526 -20.13 -7.32 14.52
N ALA A 527 -19.54 -8.20 13.71
CA ALA A 527 -18.67 -9.25 14.20
C ALA A 527 -17.48 -8.66 14.97
N MET A 528 -16.90 -7.57 14.46
CA MET A 528 -15.82 -6.84 15.14
C MET A 528 -16.27 -6.22 16.46
N MET A 529 -17.42 -5.54 16.48
CA MET A 529 -17.98 -4.93 17.69
C MET A 529 -18.33 -5.96 18.76
N LYS A 530 -18.81 -7.15 18.36
CA LYS A 530 -19.04 -8.28 19.26
C LYS A 530 -17.74 -8.74 19.96
N LEU A 531 -16.60 -8.67 19.28
CA LEU A 531 -15.30 -9.05 19.84
C LEU A 531 -14.76 -8.05 20.89
N TRP A 532 -15.42 -6.90 21.10
CA TRP A 532 -15.01 -5.92 22.12
C TRP A 532 -15.38 -6.32 23.54
N ALA A 533 -16.42 -7.13 23.73
CA ALA A 533 -17.00 -7.40 25.04
C ALA A 533 -15.98 -7.95 26.07
N GLN A 534 -15.26 -9.02 25.70
CA GLN A 534 -14.28 -9.67 26.58
C GLN A 534 -13.06 -8.77 26.89
N PRO A 535 -12.39 -8.15 25.89
CA PRO A 535 -11.31 -7.20 26.16
C PRO A 535 -11.74 -6.02 27.04
N ILE A 536 -12.88 -5.39 26.77
CA ILE A 536 -13.35 -4.22 27.55
C ILE A 536 -13.68 -4.62 28.99
N GLN A 537 -14.34 -5.77 29.19
CA GLN A 537 -14.62 -6.28 30.53
C GLN A 537 -13.32 -6.55 31.31
N TRP A 538 -12.32 -7.13 30.66
CA TRP A 538 -11.01 -7.40 31.27
C TRP A 538 -10.25 -6.12 31.62
N VAL A 539 -10.24 -5.12 30.72
CA VAL A 539 -9.64 -3.80 30.95
C VAL A 539 -10.30 -3.10 32.12
N LYS A 540 -11.64 -3.09 32.15
CA LYS A 540 -12.42 -2.47 33.22
C LYS A 540 -12.17 -3.12 34.58
N ARG A 541 -12.16 -4.46 34.64
CA ARG A 541 -11.79 -5.20 35.87
C ARG A 541 -10.37 -4.85 36.32
N SER A 542 -9.43 -4.85 35.39
CA SER A 542 -8.01 -4.55 35.68
C SER A 542 -7.86 -3.13 36.23
N ALA A 543 -8.45 -2.12 35.58
CA ALA A 543 -8.36 -0.74 36.02
C ALA A 543 -9.00 -0.51 37.38
N ALA A 544 -10.20 -1.07 37.61
CA ALA A 544 -10.88 -0.98 38.90
C ALA A 544 -10.06 -1.58 40.04
N ALA A 545 -9.35 -2.70 39.81
CA ALA A 545 -8.53 -3.37 40.82
C ALA A 545 -7.35 -2.51 41.34
N TYR A 546 -6.82 -1.60 40.52
CA TYR A 546 -5.73 -0.70 40.91
C TYR A 546 -6.19 0.68 41.41
N VAL A 547 -7.45 1.07 41.14
CA VAL A 547 -7.97 2.42 41.44
C VAL A 547 -8.90 2.44 42.65
N ARG A 548 -9.77 1.43 42.79
CA ARG A 548 -10.83 1.38 43.81
C ARG A 548 -10.39 0.56 45.01
N PRO A 549 -10.70 0.98 46.24
CA PRO A 549 -10.33 0.22 47.43
C PRO A 549 -10.92 -1.21 47.39
N PRO A 550 -10.23 -2.22 47.95
CA PRO A 550 -10.74 -3.57 48.02
C PRO A 550 -12.09 -3.59 48.75
N GLN A 551 -13.08 -4.30 48.20
CA GLN A 551 -14.33 -4.54 48.92
C GLN A 551 -14.09 -5.60 50.01
N GLU A 552 -14.65 -5.39 51.21
CA GLU A 552 -14.58 -6.38 52.30
C GLU A 552 -15.10 -7.75 51.81
N GLY A 553 -14.28 -8.80 51.99
CA GLY A 553 -14.61 -10.17 51.56
C GLY A 553 -14.14 -10.57 50.15
N SER A 554 -13.45 -9.69 49.40
CA SER A 554 -12.85 -10.02 48.10
C SER A 554 -11.40 -10.54 48.23
N PRO A 555 -10.93 -11.43 47.32
CA PRO A 555 -9.56 -11.94 47.35
C PRO A 555 -8.53 -10.79 47.25
N PRO A 556 -7.32 -10.96 47.83
CA PRO A 556 -6.32 -9.90 47.85
C PRO A 556 -5.99 -9.44 46.43
N GLY A 557 -6.32 -8.19 46.13
CA GLY A 557 -6.03 -7.53 44.87
C GLY A 557 -4.55 -7.14 44.73
N PRO A 558 -4.13 -6.66 43.55
CA PRO A 558 -2.76 -6.17 43.37
C PRO A 558 -2.46 -4.98 44.30
N PRO A 559 -1.20 -4.78 44.71
CA PRO A 559 -0.82 -3.70 45.63
C PRO A 559 -1.17 -2.32 45.02
N GLN A 560 -1.97 -1.55 45.75
CA GLN A 560 -2.45 -0.22 45.33
C GLN A 560 -1.43 0.85 45.73
N THR A 561 -0.37 1.00 44.94
CA THR A 561 0.58 2.10 45.13
C THR A 561 0.04 3.41 44.55
N PRO A 562 0.44 4.58 45.07
CA PRO A 562 0.07 5.88 44.49
C PRO A 562 0.44 6.01 43.00
N GLU A 563 1.56 5.41 42.58
CA GLU A 563 2.03 5.38 41.19
C GLU A 563 1.10 4.54 40.31
N ALA A 564 0.69 3.36 40.78
CA ALA A 564 -0.24 2.49 40.08
C ALA A 564 -1.61 3.19 39.92
N LYS A 565 -2.11 3.83 40.99
CA LYS A 565 -3.36 4.59 40.92
C LYS A 565 -3.29 5.71 39.90
N LYS A 566 -2.16 6.45 39.85
CA LYS A 566 -1.93 7.52 38.85
C LYS A 566 -1.90 6.99 37.42
N LEU A 567 -1.31 5.82 37.19
CA LEU A 567 -1.21 5.20 35.87
C LEU A 567 -2.56 4.65 35.37
N TYR A 568 -3.32 3.96 36.23
CA TYR A 568 -4.58 3.30 35.85
C TYR A 568 -5.82 4.20 35.94
N SER A 569 -5.78 5.31 36.68
CA SER A 569 -6.93 6.23 36.80
C SER A 569 -7.44 6.76 35.45
N PRO A 570 -6.60 7.20 34.50
CA PRO A 570 -7.07 7.61 33.16
C PRO A 570 -7.74 6.47 32.39
N LEU A 571 -7.32 5.22 32.61
CA LEU A 571 -7.91 4.04 31.99
C LEU A 571 -9.25 3.67 32.64
N ASP A 572 -9.37 3.75 33.98
CA ASP A 572 -10.65 3.54 34.68
C ASP A 572 -11.68 4.59 34.25
N GLN A 573 -11.27 5.85 34.10
CA GLN A 573 -12.12 6.92 33.55
C GLN A 573 -12.57 6.59 32.13
N ALA A 574 -11.65 6.19 31.24
CA ALA A 574 -11.96 5.86 29.85
C ALA A 574 -13.01 4.74 29.69
N VAL A 575 -13.11 3.81 30.64
CA VAL A 575 -14.09 2.69 30.61
C VAL A 575 -15.33 2.92 31.48
N THR A 576 -15.45 4.09 32.10
CA THR A 576 -16.58 4.45 32.98
C THR A 576 -17.24 5.79 32.64
N GLU A 577 -16.67 6.59 31.74
CA GLU A 577 -17.17 7.93 31.41
C GLU A 577 -18.49 7.97 30.62
N VAL A 578 -18.89 6.87 29.99
CA VAL A 578 -20.16 6.81 29.23
C VAL A 578 -21.39 6.90 30.14
N PRO A 579 -22.48 7.54 29.69
CA PRO A 579 -23.67 7.78 30.52
C PRO A 579 -24.59 6.55 30.66
N PHE A 580 -24.18 5.38 30.21
CA PHE A 580 -24.99 4.16 30.21
C PHE A 580 -24.17 2.90 30.50
N GLU A 581 -24.85 1.80 30.83
CA GLU A 581 -24.20 0.50 30.94
C GLU A 581 -23.90 -0.08 29.55
N TYR A 582 -22.61 -0.21 29.23
CA TYR A 582 -22.16 -0.71 27.92
C TYR A 582 -22.69 -2.10 27.54
N ARG A 583 -23.14 -2.91 28.51
CA ARG A 583 -23.76 -4.22 28.25
C ARG A 583 -25.02 -4.11 27.39
N TRP A 584 -25.74 -2.99 27.43
CA TRP A 584 -26.87 -2.77 26.53
C TRP A 584 -26.43 -2.74 25.06
N PHE A 585 -25.22 -2.26 24.79
CA PHE A 585 -24.64 -2.31 23.45
C PHE A 585 -24.32 -3.75 23.02
N GLU A 586 -23.78 -4.57 23.92
CA GLU A 586 -23.54 -6.00 23.67
C GLU A 586 -24.84 -6.75 23.35
N VAL A 587 -25.91 -6.47 24.10
CA VAL A 587 -27.26 -7.02 23.84
C VAL A 587 -27.75 -6.60 22.45
N LEU A 588 -27.70 -5.30 22.13
CA LEU A 588 -28.09 -4.79 20.81
C LEU A 588 -27.35 -5.51 19.67
N ILE A 589 -26.01 -5.62 19.76
CA ILE A 589 -25.20 -6.29 18.74
C ILE A 589 -25.57 -7.78 18.62
N SER A 590 -25.75 -8.46 19.76
CA SER A 590 -26.04 -9.90 19.78
C SER A 590 -27.44 -10.23 19.24
N GLU A 591 -28.45 -9.45 19.61
CA GLU A 591 -29.82 -9.59 19.09
C GLU A 591 -29.86 -9.33 17.59
N THR A 592 -29.19 -8.28 17.14
CA THR A 592 -29.11 -7.92 15.72
C THR A 592 -28.41 -9.00 14.91
N GLN A 593 -27.28 -9.52 15.41
CA GLN A 593 -26.55 -10.62 14.78
C GLN A 593 -27.44 -11.85 14.63
N ASN A 594 -28.16 -12.23 15.69
CA ASN A 594 -29.05 -13.39 15.66
C ASN A 594 -30.21 -13.20 14.67
N HIS A 595 -30.78 -11.99 14.60
CA HIS A 595 -31.88 -11.69 13.71
C HIS A 595 -31.46 -11.73 12.23
N VAL A 596 -30.36 -11.05 11.87
CA VAL A 596 -29.83 -11.03 10.49
C VAL A 596 -29.35 -12.42 10.06
N ARG A 597 -28.65 -13.15 10.95
CA ARG A 597 -28.28 -14.54 10.70
C ARG A 597 -29.50 -15.44 10.47
N GLY A 598 -30.57 -15.24 11.25
CA GLY A 598 -31.83 -15.95 11.09
C GLY A 598 -32.47 -15.72 9.72
N ILE A 599 -32.48 -14.47 9.25
CA ILE A 599 -32.98 -14.09 7.93
C ILE A 599 -32.18 -14.78 6.81
N TYR A 600 -30.84 -14.72 6.85
CA TYR A 600 -30.01 -15.36 5.84
C TYR A 600 -30.19 -16.88 5.81
N LYS A 601 -30.27 -17.53 6.98
CA LYS A 601 -30.50 -18.98 7.09
C LYS A 601 -31.89 -19.39 6.59
N GLN A 602 -32.92 -18.61 6.91
CA GLN A 602 -34.29 -18.88 6.44
C GLN A 602 -34.40 -18.81 4.91
N ARG A 603 -33.61 -17.91 4.29
CA ARG A 603 -33.65 -17.65 2.85
C ARG A 603 -32.63 -18.49 2.05
N ASN A 604 -31.79 -19.27 2.73
CA ASN A 604 -30.80 -20.20 2.16
C ASN A 604 -29.92 -19.56 1.06
N LEU A 605 -29.42 -18.35 1.31
CA LEU A 605 -28.60 -17.62 0.34
C LEU A 605 -27.18 -18.19 0.22
N THR A 606 -26.61 -18.14 -0.97
CA THR A 606 -25.21 -18.51 -1.22
C THR A 606 -24.23 -17.46 -0.70
N ASP A 607 -22.97 -17.84 -0.48
CA ASP A 607 -21.89 -16.94 -0.04
C ASP A 607 -21.74 -15.72 -0.98
N MET A 608 -21.86 -15.94 -2.30
CA MET A 608 -21.79 -14.85 -3.29
C MET A 608 -22.95 -13.87 -3.17
N GLN A 609 -24.18 -14.36 -2.97
CA GLN A 609 -25.36 -13.52 -2.79
C GLN A 609 -25.26 -12.71 -1.50
N ARG A 610 -24.82 -13.33 -0.39
CA ARG A 610 -24.60 -12.62 0.88
C ARG A 610 -23.52 -11.55 0.74
N ASN A 611 -22.42 -11.87 0.07
CA ASN A 611 -21.37 -10.89 -0.21
C ASN A 611 -21.89 -9.69 -1.03
N SER A 612 -22.78 -9.89 -2.01
CA SER A 612 -23.43 -8.79 -2.75
C SER A 612 -24.29 -7.91 -1.85
N ILE A 613 -25.10 -8.52 -0.97
CA ILE A 613 -25.95 -7.82 -0.01
C ILE A 613 -25.11 -6.96 0.95
N GLU A 614 -23.99 -7.51 1.44
CA GLU A 614 -23.06 -6.77 2.31
C GLU A 614 -22.39 -5.60 1.57
N ARG A 615 -22.13 -5.72 0.26
CA ARG A 615 -21.60 -4.61 -0.56
C ARG A 615 -22.63 -3.49 -0.74
N GLU A 616 -23.91 -3.84 -0.95
CA GLU A 616 -24.99 -2.83 -1.02
C GLU A 616 -25.13 -2.04 0.27
N LEU A 617 -25.03 -2.69 1.43
CA LEU A 617 -25.03 -2.02 2.74
C LEU A 617 -23.92 -0.99 2.88
N LEU A 618 -22.69 -1.35 2.46
CA LEU A 618 -21.53 -0.45 2.44
C LEU A 618 -21.70 0.78 1.54
N LEU A 619 -22.57 0.65 0.52
CA LEU A 619 -22.90 1.72 -0.41
C LEU A 619 -24.09 2.57 0.03
N GLY A 620 -24.64 2.35 1.22
CA GLY A 620 -25.75 3.14 1.76
C GLY A 620 -27.13 2.55 1.51
N LYS A 621 -27.25 1.41 0.82
CA LYS A 621 -28.53 0.79 0.45
C LYS A 621 -28.92 -0.29 1.45
N ILE A 622 -30.21 -0.44 1.73
CA ILE A 622 -30.79 -1.49 2.57
C ILE A 622 -31.38 -2.57 1.66
N PRO A 623 -30.77 -3.77 1.57
CA PRO A 623 -31.33 -4.86 0.78
C PRO A 623 -32.71 -5.29 1.30
N ASP A 624 -33.64 -5.64 0.39
CA ASP A 624 -35.04 -5.94 0.73
C ASP A 624 -35.17 -7.03 1.81
N ILE A 625 -34.28 -8.01 1.76
CA ILE A 625 -34.27 -9.12 2.71
C ILE A 625 -33.92 -8.69 4.14
N LEU A 626 -33.14 -7.60 4.30
CA LEU A 626 -32.73 -7.05 5.58
C LEU A 626 -33.64 -5.90 6.05
N PHE A 627 -34.55 -5.41 5.22
CA PHE A 627 -35.49 -4.37 5.60
C PHE A 627 -36.30 -4.70 6.88
N PRO A 628 -36.79 -5.93 7.12
CA PRO A 628 -37.44 -6.26 8.39
C PRO A 628 -36.56 -6.04 9.62
N ALA A 629 -35.27 -6.39 9.52
CA ALA A 629 -34.30 -6.15 10.59
C ALA A 629 -34.02 -4.65 10.76
N ALA A 630 -33.89 -3.92 9.65
CA ALA A 630 -33.67 -2.48 9.65
C ALA A 630 -34.83 -1.74 10.32
N LYS A 631 -36.07 -2.07 9.93
CA LYS A 631 -37.30 -1.53 10.50
C LYS A 631 -37.38 -1.76 12.01
N ARG A 632 -37.17 -3.00 12.45
CA ARG A 632 -37.19 -3.36 13.88
C ARG A 632 -36.19 -2.56 14.71
N LEU A 633 -34.97 -2.33 14.18
CA LEU A 633 -33.92 -1.59 14.88
C LEU A 633 -34.27 -0.13 15.16
N VAL A 634 -35.06 0.51 14.30
CA VAL A 634 -35.46 1.92 14.43
C VAL A 634 -36.87 2.10 14.98
N THR A 635 -37.65 1.01 15.10
CA THR A 635 -38.96 0.99 15.77
C THR A 635 -38.86 0.24 17.10
N ASP A 636 -39.12 -1.06 17.11
CA ASP A 636 -39.43 -1.83 18.32
C ASP A 636 -38.23 -1.93 19.27
N THR A 637 -37.01 -1.92 18.73
CA THR A 637 -35.79 -1.90 19.54
C THR A 637 -35.65 -0.60 20.32
N LEU A 638 -36.10 0.53 19.77
CA LEU A 638 -36.02 1.86 20.38
C LEU A 638 -37.25 2.19 21.21
N TRP A 639 -38.44 1.92 20.66
CA TRP A 639 -39.75 2.35 21.14
C TRP A 639 -40.70 1.14 21.17
N ASN A 640 -40.70 0.38 22.26
CA ASN A 640 -41.64 -0.74 22.42
C ASN A 640 -42.72 -0.36 23.43
N SER A 641 -43.91 0.03 22.92
CA SER A 641 -45.04 0.36 23.78
C SER A 641 -45.72 -0.85 24.43
N ASN A 642 -45.42 -2.07 23.96
CA ASN A 642 -46.13 -3.30 24.36
C ASN A 642 -45.49 -4.00 25.57
N GLN A 643 -44.26 -3.66 25.96
CA GLN A 643 -43.56 -4.26 27.09
C GLN A 643 -42.82 -3.19 27.90
N GLN A 644 -43.13 -3.05 29.20
CA GLN A 644 -42.36 -2.20 30.12
C GLN A 644 -40.91 -2.71 30.21
N ASN A 645 -39.93 -1.82 30.09
CA ASN A 645 -38.49 -2.14 29.99
C ASN A 645 -38.13 -3.04 28.80
N GLY A 646 -38.98 -3.07 27.77
CA GLY A 646 -38.78 -3.86 26.57
C GLY A 646 -37.83 -3.22 25.56
N CYS A 647 -37.65 -1.91 25.60
CA CYS A 647 -36.90 -1.15 24.60
C CYS A 647 -35.69 -0.41 25.15
N LEU A 648 -34.86 0.14 24.25
CA LEU A 648 -33.68 0.92 24.64
C LEU A 648 -34.03 2.27 25.27
N ALA A 649 -35.14 2.91 24.86
CA ALA A 649 -35.56 4.19 25.44
C ALA A 649 -35.87 4.08 26.95
N ASP A 650 -36.40 2.95 27.41
CA ASP A 650 -36.68 2.71 28.84
C ASP A 650 -35.40 2.49 29.66
N LYS A 651 -34.33 2.01 29.02
CA LYS A 651 -33.09 1.56 29.66
C LYS A 651 -31.99 2.62 29.67
N LEU A 652 -32.06 3.59 28.76
CA LEU A 652 -31.03 4.59 28.52
C LEU A 652 -31.54 5.98 28.90
N ASP A 653 -30.70 6.76 29.58
CA ASP A 653 -30.94 8.18 29.80
C ASP A 653 -30.67 8.94 28.49
N MET A 654 -31.72 9.09 27.67
CA MET A 654 -31.63 9.74 26.35
C MET A 654 -31.11 11.18 26.44
N GLY A 655 -31.43 11.89 27.51
CA GLY A 655 -30.95 13.26 27.73
C GLY A 655 -29.44 13.29 27.88
N LYS A 656 -28.89 12.48 28.79
CA LYS A 656 -27.43 12.38 28.96
C LYS A 656 -26.72 11.89 27.72
N LEU A 657 -27.32 10.95 26.98
CA LEU A 657 -26.75 10.44 25.74
C LEU A 657 -26.65 11.53 24.66
N MET A 658 -27.71 12.32 24.46
CA MET A 658 -27.76 13.39 23.46
C MET A 658 -26.72 14.49 23.73
N PHE A 659 -26.47 14.81 25.00
CA PHE A 659 -25.48 15.83 25.38
C PHE A 659 -24.06 15.28 25.58
N PHE A 660 -23.85 13.97 25.39
CA PHE A 660 -22.52 13.37 25.53
C PHE A 660 -21.65 13.73 24.32
N ASP A 661 -20.51 14.39 24.57
CA ASP A 661 -19.66 14.91 23.50
C ASP A 661 -18.86 13.81 22.80
N THR A 662 -19.26 13.50 21.56
CA THR A 662 -18.58 12.57 20.66
C THR A 662 -17.88 13.27 19.49
N THR A 663 -17.76 14.61 19.53
CA THR A 663 -17.18 15.43 18.43
C THR A 663 -15.77 15.00 18.06
N TRP A 664 -14.96 14.63 19.05
CA TRP A 664 -13.57 14.23 18.86
C TRP A 664 -13.40 12.95 18.02
N LEU A 665 -14.44 12.12 17.89
CA LEU A 665 -14.41 10.93 17.04
C LEU A 665 -14.31 11.29 15.53
N GLY A 666 -14.72 12.50 15.15
CA GLY A 666 -14.63 12.98 13.76
C GLY A 666 -15.68 12.40 12.82
N PHE A 667 -16.84 11.98 13.34
CA PHE A 667 -17.96 11.46 12.53
C PHE A 667 -19.14 12.42 12.38
N GLN A 668 -19.19 13.47 13.21
CA GLN A 668 -20.25 14.46 13.17
C GLN A 668 -19.99 15.50 12.07
N ASP A 669 -21.00 15.76 11.26
CA ASP A 669 -20.98 16.82 10.26
C ASP A 669 -21.71 18.04 10.81
N SER A 670 -20.98 18.90 11.51
CA SER A 670 -21.53 20.12 12.11
C SER A 670 -20.50 21.24 12.11
N LYS A 671 -20.99 22.49 12.14
CA LYS A 671 -20.12 23.67 12.29
C LYS A 671 -19.26 23.59 13.56
N ARG A 672 -19.81 23.06 14.66
CA ARG A 672 -19.06 22.79 15.90
C ARG A 672 -17.93 21.80 15.66
N ALA A 673 -18.19 20.70 14.96
CA ALA A 673 -17.18 19.70 14.65
C ALA A 673 -16.05 20.27 13.80
N ARG A 674 -16.37 21.06 12.77
CA ARG A 674 -15.35 21.74 11.94
C ARG A 674 -14.42 22.63 12.77
N ILE A 675 -14.98 23.52 13.57
CA ILE A 675 -14.21 24.41 14.45
C ILE A 675 -13.36 23.60 15.44
N TRP A 676 -13.92 22.52 15.98
CA TRP A 676 -13.19 21.66 16.91
C TRP A 676 -11.97 21.02 16.24
N HIS A 677 -12.13 20.41 15.05
CA HIS A 677 -11.04 19.74 14.31
C HIS A 677 -10.05 20.70 13.63
N GLU A 678 -10.39 21.98 13.49
CA GLU A 678 -9.42 23.03 13.13
C GLU A 678 -8.48 23.38 14.29
N GLN A 679 -8.96 23.26 15.53
CA GLN A 679 -8.22 23.63 16.75
C GLN A 679 -7.55 22.43 17.45
N HIS A 680 -8.00 21.22 17.16
CA HIS A 680 -7.57 19.99 17.82
C HIS A 680 -6.96 19.02 16.82
N VAL A 681 -6.02 18.19 17.31
CA VAL A 681 -5.45 17.09 16.54
C VAL A 681 -5.62 15.81 17.33
N VAL A 682 -6.18 14.79 16.69
CA VAL A 682 -6.34 13.45 17.24
C VAL A 682 -5.33 12.52 16.60
N ASP A 683 -4.55 11.81 17.42
CA ASP A 683 -3.70 10.71 16.99
C ASP A 683 -4.58 9.54 16.57
N VAL A 684 -4.54 9.21 15.28
CA VAL A 684 -5.38 8.19 14.67
C VAL A 684 -5.01 6.77 15.09
N CYS A 685 -3.77 6.52 15.53
CA CYS A 685 -3.31 5.20 15.97
C CYS A 685 -3.50 5.03 17.49
N GLN A 686 -3.14 6.04 18.28
CA GLN A 686 -3.28 5.99 19.73
C GLN A 686 -4.71 6.29 20.20
N LYS A 687 -5.54 6.89 19.33
CA LYS A 687 -6.90 7.38 19.64
C LYS A 687 -6.91 8.39 20.79
N MET A 688 -5.98 9.33 20.74
CA MET A 688 -5.79 10.34 21.78
C MET A 688 -5.76 11.73 21.18
N ILE A 689 -6.29 12.72 21.90
CA ILE A 689 -6.12 14.13 21.55
C ILE A 689 -4.68 14.52 21.88
N ILE A 690 -3.90 14.88 20.87
CA ILE A 690 -2.49 15.26 21.00
C ILE A 690 -2.27 16.78 20.93
N ARG A 691 -3.28 17.52 20.45
CA ARG A 691 -3.30 18.99 20.45
C ARG A 691 -4.72 19.51 20.69
N GLY A 692 -4.81 20.66 21.38
CA GLY A 692 -6.06 21.33 21.74
C GLY A 692 -6.49 21.10 23.19
N THR A 693 -7.72 21.45 23.54
CA THR A 693 -8.28 21.16 24.87
C THR A 693 -8.45 19.65 25.06
N GLY A 694 -8.19 19.15 26.27
CA GLY A 694 -8.18 17.70 26.53
C GLY A 694 -6.95 16.97 25.96
N THR A 695 -5.89 17.70 25.55
CA THR A 695 -4.61 17.10 25.16
C THR A 695 -4.13 16.15 26.25
N TRP A 696 -3.86 14.91 25.86
CA TRP A 696 -3.32 13.93 26.76
C TRP A 696 -1.80 14.04 26.84
N VAL A 697 -1.28 13.94 28.06
CA VAL A 697 0.16 13.97 28.32
C VAL A 697 0.54 12.60 28.85
N HIS A 698 1.51 11.98 28.19
CA HIS A 698 2.03 10.69 28.62
C HIS A 698 2.64 10.83 30.03
N PRO A 699 2.32 9.94 30.99
CA PRO A 699 2.88 9.99 32.32
C PRO A 699 4.41 9.89 32.25
N VAL A 700 5.10 10.96 32.63
CA VAL A 700 6.56 10.91 32.80
C VAL A 700 6.83 10.17 34.11
N GLY A 701 7.24 8.90 34.02
CA GLY A 701 7.74 8.18 35.18
C GLY A 701 9.00 8.88 35.70
N SER A 702 9.10 9.08 37.02
CA SER A 702 10.25 9.74 37.67
C SER A 702 11.57 8.95 37.61
N ALA A 703 11.64 7.88 36.81
CA ALA A 703 12.74 6.92 36.79
C ALA A 703 13.56 7.00 35.50
N THR A 704 14.19 8.14 35.21
CA THR A 704 15.40 8.21 34.34
C THR A 704 16.26 9.43 34.68
N GLY A 705 16.50 9.66 35.97
CA GLY A 705 17.64 10.44 36.44
C GLY A 705 18.82 9.50 36.69
N GLY A 706 19.60 9.20 35.66
CA GLY A 706 20.87 8.47 35.83
C GLY A 706 21.17 7.48 34.70
N GLY A 707 22.25 7.74 33.96
CA GLY A 707 22.78 6.78 32.99
C GLY A 707 23.33 7.38 31.70
N ASN A 708 23.98 8.54 31.76
CA ASN A 708 24.79 9.03 30.65
C ASN A 708 26.05 8.13 30.51
N ARG A 709 25.95 7.03 29.77
CA ARG A 709 27.11 6.24 29.32
C ARG A 709 26.91 5.74 27.88
N GLY A 710 27.50 6.51 26.97
CA GLY A 710 28.09 6.11 25.69
C GLY A 710 27.36 5.07 24.85
N ARG A 711 26.64 5.53 23.82
CA ARG A 711 26.39 4.73 22.62
C ARG A 711 26.72 5.55 21.37
N SER A 712 27.51 4.89 20.53
CA SER A 712 28.21 5.40 19.35
C SER A 712 27.26 5.90 18.26
N ASP A 713 27.64 7.02 17.65
CA ASP A 713 27.02 7.65 16.51
C ASP A 713 27.00 6.74 15.27
N SER A 714 25.81 6.32 14.82
CA SER A 714 25.63 5.84 13.44
C SER A 714 24.22 6.03 12.86
N THR A 715 23.36 6.86 13.46
CA THR A 715 22.02 7.15 12.91
C THR A 715 21.79 8.63 12.53
N ASN A 716 22.80 9.48 12.66
CA ASN A 716 22.73 10.90 12.25
C ASN A 716 23.22 11.11 10.80
N SER A 717 22.52 10.50 9.83
CA SER A 717 22.74 10.80 8.42
C SER A 717 21.41 11.04 7.71
N ALA A 718 20.72 12.08 8.13
CA ALA A 718 19.80 12.84 7.29
C ALA A 718 19.66 14.26 7.85
N ALA A 719 19.91 15.25 6.98
CA ALA A 719 19.76 16.70 7.17
C ALA A 719 20.84 17.42 7.99
N GLY A 720 21.74 18.10 7.27
CA GLY A 720 22.53 19.19 7.80
C GLY A 720 21.69 20.45 8.00
N ALA A 721 21.83 21.07 9.17
CA ALA A 721 21.68 22.51 9.38
C ALA A 721 22.29 22.86 10.74
N ASN A 722 23.13 23.89 10.73
CA ASN A 722 23.89 24.38 11.87
C ASN A 722 23.02 24.86 13.04
N GLY A 723 23.48 24.56 14.26
CA GLY A 723 23.43 25.42 15.45
C GLY A 723 22.08 25.98 15.93
N ASP A 724 21.39 25.22 16.80
CA ASP A 724 20.64 25.77 17.96
C ASP A 724 20.04 24.62 18.78
N ALA A 725 20.79 24.11 19.77
CA ALA A 725 20.43 22.90 20.53
C ALA A 725 19.14 23.04 21.35
N ALA A 726 18.74 24.26 21.75
CA ALA A 726 17.50 24.51 22.48
C ALA A 726 16.28 24.74 21.56
N GLY A 727 16.50 25.20 20.32
CA GLY A 727 15.46 25.41 19.32
C GLY A 727 15.08 24.11 18.58
N GLY A 728 16.06 23.24 18.32
CA GLY A 728 15.88 21.98 17.61
C GLY A 728 14.98 20.97 18.34
N GLU A 729 15.05 20.88 19.68
CA GLU A 729 14.17 20.01 20.46
C GLU A 729 12.71 20.50 20.45
N ARG A 730 12.48 21.81 20.50
CA ARG A 730 11.13 22.40 20.36
C ARG A 730 10.59 22.22 18.95
N LYS A 731 11.43 22.34 17.91
CA LYS A 731 11.05 22.15 16.51
C LYS A 731 10.68 20.68 16.22
N ARG A 732 11.44 19.72 16.77
CA ARG A 732 11.13 18.27 16.68
C ARG A 732 9.85 17.89 17.44
N ARG A 733 9.55 18.49 18.59
CA ARG A 733 8.28 18.27 19.33
C ARG A 733 7.02 18.72 18.58
N ASN A 734 7.15 19.44 17.47
CA ASN A 734 6.04 19.99 16.69
C ASN A 734 5.79 19.27 15.37
N LEU A 735 6.53 18.19 15.09
CA LEU A 735 6.33 17.40 13.87
C LEU A 735 5.20 16.39 14.08
N LEU A 736 4.34 16.28 13.07
CA LEU A 736 3.30 15.26 12.98
C LEU A 736 3.56 14.40 11.76
N ARG A 737 3.13 13.14 11.84
CA ARG A 737 2.95 12.30 10.67
C ARG A 737 1.54 12.50 10.17
N GLN A 738 1.37 13.02 8.95
CA GLN A 738 0.08 13.15 8.29
C GLN A 738 -0.02 12.12 7.17
N CYS A 739 -1.14 11.40 7.11
CA CYS A 739 -1.41 10.47 6.03
C CYS A 739 -1.68 11.24 4.73
N THR A 740 -1.02 10.86 3.64
CA THR A 740 -1.16 11.54 2.33
C THR A 740 -2.50 11.30 1.65
N ARG A 741 -3.30 10.33 2.14
CA ARG A 741 -4.64 10.02 1.60
C ARG A 741 -5.77 10.55 2.45
N CYS A 742 -5.86 10.13 3.72
CA CYS A 742 -7.00 10.50 4.56
C CYS A 742 -6.75 11.76 5.41
N GLY A 743 -5.56 12.35 5.36
CA GLY A 743 -5.20 13.54 6.12
C GLY A 743 -5.10 13.33 7.64
N ALA A 744 -5.35 12.12 8.14
CA ALA A 744 -5.28 11.79 9.56
C ALA A 744 -3.85 11.94 10.09
N CYS A 745 -3.72 12.33 11.36
CA CYS A 745 -2.45 12.64 11.99
C CYS A 745 -2.06 11.61 13.05
N MET A 746 -0.76 11.51 13.29
CA MET A 746 -0.15 10.76 14.38
C MET A 746 1.03 11.55 14.94
N GLU A 747 1.27 11.45 16.24
CA GLU A 747 2.47 12.05 16.84
C GLU A 747 3.74 11.36 16.30
N ASP A 748 4.77 12.14 15.96
CA ASP A 748 6.06 11.57 15.54
C ASP A 748 6.87 11.10 16.77
N VAL A 749 6.66 9.84 17.15
CA VAL A 749 7.31 9.24 18.33
C VAL A 749 8.66 8.64 17.94
N VAL A 750 9.73 9.09 18.61
CA VAL A 750 11.10 8.60 18.44
C VAL A 750 11.61 7.90 19.71
N PRO A 751 12.60 6.99 19.61
CA PRO A 751 13.19 6.36 20.78
C PRO A 751 13.72 7.40 21.78
N GLY A 752 13.37 7.25 23.06
CA GLY A 752 13.82 8.16 24.12
C GLY A 752 12.98 9.44 24.28
N LEU A 753 11.88 9.59 23.54
CA LEU A 753 10.95 10.71 23.74
C LEU A 753 10.35 10.64 25.17
N PRO A 754 10.42 11.73 25.97
CA PRO A 754 9.88 11.73 27.34
C PRO A 754 8.41 11.33 27.39
N GLY A 755 8.06 10.44 28.33
CA GLY A 755 6.69 9.91 28.49
C GLY A 755 6.43 8.61 27.73
N TYR A 756 7.31 8.21 26.80
CA TYR A 756 7.19 6.94 26.08
C TYR A 756 8.16 5.90 26.63
N THR A 757 7.64 4.76 27.09
CA THR A 757 8.47 3.61 27.46
C THR A 757 8.99 2.91 26.21
N ALA A 758 10.08 2.15 26.33
CA ALA A 758 10.60 1.35 25.21
C ALA A 758 9.54 0.38 24.67
N ALA A 759 8.74 -0.24 25.55
CA ALA A 759 7.64 -1.11 25.16
C ALA A 759 6.54 -0.36 24.38
N HIS A 760 6.19 0.85 24.78
CA HIS A 760 5.22 1.68 24.08
C HIS A 760 5.73 2.08 22.69
N TYR A 761 6.98 2.53 22.59
CA TYR A 761 7.59 2.85 21.31
C TYR A 761 7.62 1.65 20.34
N GLN A 762 7.99 0.46 20.82
CA GLN A 762 7.99 -0.76 20.00
C GLN A 762 6.59 -1.16 19.53
N TYR A 763 5.57 -1.00 20.38
CA TYR A 763 4.18 -1.17 19.97
C TYR A 763 3.80 -0.21 18.84
N LEU A 764 4.12 1.09 19.01
CA LEU A 764 3.81 2.11 18.01
C LEU A 764 4.49 1.80 16.67
N LEU A 765 5.78 1.48 16.67
CA LEU A 765 6.48 1.04 15.46
C LEU A 765 5.79 -0.12 14.73
N GLY A 766 5.16 -1.03 15.48
CA GLY A 766 4.39 -2.13 14.94
C GLY A 766 3.09 -1.68 14.27
N VAL A 767 2.32 -0.82 14.93
CA VAL A 767 0.97 -0.39 14.49
C VAL A 767 0.97 0.85 13.59
N SER A 768 2.08 1.59 13.52
CA SER A 768 2.21 2.87 12.81
C SER A 768 3.00 2.80 11.51
N LYS A 769 3.31 1.60 11.00
CA LYS A 769 4.05 1.45 9.72
C LYS A 769 3.34 2.18 8.58
N HIS A 770 2.01 2.11 8.57
CA HIS A 770 1.11 2.81 7.66
C HIS A 770 -0.01 3.45 8.48
N CYS A 771 -0.70 4.43 7.89
CA CYS A 771 -1.95 4.93 8.45
C CYS A 771 -3.00 3.81 8.53
N ILE A 772 -4.02 3.97 9.37
CA ILE A 772 -5.09 2.98 9.51
C ILE A 772 -5.87 2.74 8.20
N CYS A 773 -5.84 3.71 7.26
CA CYS A 773 -6.38 3.54 5.91
C CYS A 773 -5.42 2.80 4.94
N GLY A 774 -4.29 2.28 5.44
CA GLY A 774 -3.30 1.50 4.68
C GLY A 774 -2.29 2.32 3.89
N ASN A 775 -2.28 3.65 3.98
CA ASN A 775 -1.40 4.51 3.18
C ASN A 775 -0.22 5.09 3.97
N SER A 776 0.72 5.69 3.25
CA SER A 776 1.98 6.24 3.74
C SER A 776 1.81 7.52 4.56
N TRP A 777 2.79 7.73 5.45
CA TRP A 777 2.93 8.94 6.24
C TRP A 777 3.85 9.94 5.55
N MET A 778 3.53 11.22 5.67
CA MET A 778 4.42 12.34 5.37
C MET A 778 4.65 13.14 6.65
N LEU A 779 5.87 13.64 6.85
CA LEU A 779 6.16 14.55 7.95
C LEU A 779 5.66 15.95 7.60
N VAL A 780 4.89 16.55 8.49
CA VAL A 780 4.37 17.91 8.33
C VAL A 780 4.74 18.76 9.54
N GLU A 781 5.20 19.99 9.27
CA GLU A 781 5.33 21.02 10.29
C GLU A 781 3.94 21.54 10.64
N THR A 782 3.66 21.68 11.93
CA THR A 782 2.39 22.26 12.37
C THR A 782 2.36 23.76 12.11
N LYS A 783 1.27 24.27 11.50
CA LYS A 783 0.91 25.68 11.64
C LYS A 783 0.73 25.97 13.13
N GLY A 784 1.38 27.02 13.62
CA GLY A 784 1.34 27.38 15.05
C GLY A 784 -0.09 27.53 15.56
N LYS A 785 -0.29 27.27 16.87
CA LYS A 785 -1.56 27.47 17.56
C LYS A 785 -2.16 28.82 17.16
N ALA A 786 -3.36 28.83 16.58
CA ALA A 786 -4.17 30.05 16.57
C ALA A 786 -4.34 30.47 18.04
N LYS A 787 -3.96 31.72 18.33
CA LYS A 787 -3.95 32.29 19.68
C LYS A 787 -5.36 32.34 20.28
#